data_AF-A0A162Y6D2-F1
#
_entry.id   AF-A0A162Y6D2-F1
#
_cell.length_a   1.000
_cell.length_b   1.000
_cell.length_c   1.000
_cell.angle_alpha   90.00
_cell.angle_beta   90.00
_cell.angle_gamma   90.00
#
_symmetry.space_group_name_H-M   'P 1'
#
loop_
_entity.id
_entity.type
_entity.pdbx_description
1 polymer ?
#
loop_
_entity_poly.entity_id
_entity_poly.type
_entity_poly.pdbx_seq_one_letter_code
_entity_poly.pdbx_strand_id
1 'polypeptide(L)'
;MQTYDDRLTFLLPRPVWVNDLDVAYCSLCNQAFGPLKRRHHCRNCGNIFCHDCSTRKVPLPQLGYGTKPVRVCNGCFDVAYLVTYAIDEDHGLSTQIHGVRGLLELTEKDDEKDLHNMVAYGGVDALIWLCRSSKSIKLHHLTTTILAMLAEKESIRPVIITKWALPPLLFLVRSYTIVGTNKKSPVNSIHSNTMTAPSLTSNDPSSSSAITAADESTAVTSPVESPQSIILEIVINCTHILYQLARAGILSLKEVISDGVFDTLLTLASFNIQDLQLEKGICSGQVPVTTPRDDDEQQVMERVVIIQSLAAKAISAISSLVSFQADIIELIQKTDKLSTLLRSSNDEVRKYIAKTVAYLSLRNDKYKPALLVGDGSKALVSILAALPQKIPGSVNKKTRINDLGYYLNTTDADTYDGEKGKNATAQVQTVNSAAVSHACCALANFATNNESQINLMAQPHLLEYICNVCHVFPQHVEIHRHVARCLANLALYEENNQAMLTDNKKSGEKKNKDCFNVLPTLLLVGKDAKAGVQRHIVRAIDNLTSNMLIDDSAVDHWHQLFGDAYIYINQILKKQQADGEDNTVDVDTIKRAKSIIARQEKIENGGTVDAITTANETAAPPPTLAAAEEEANEIGKDNSISNATHVENHQKEEEEEEEAVSLPAKELTTTPPPSNEDEVDEDPQEEQEDIDGSDETIKKAPKSNNKSHKKRSKKNK
;
A
#
# COMPACT_ATOMS: atom_id res chain seq x y z
N MET A 1 20.50 -27.30 -0.53
CA MET A 1 19.84 -26.36 -1.47
C MET A 1 19.10 -27.19 -2.50
N GLN A 2 17.77 -27.10 -2.54
CA GLN A 2 16.98 -27.68 -3.64
C GLN A 2 17.08 -26.78 -4.88
N THR A 3 17.15 -27.39 -6.06
CA THR A 3 17.22 -26.69 -7.34
C THR A 3 15.81 -26.36 -7.86
N TYR A 4 15.70 -25.81 -9.07
CA TYR A 4 14.41 -25.41 -9.64
C TYR A 4 13.59 -26.59 -10.18
N ASP A 5 14.26 -27.70 -10.53
CA ASP A 5 13.68 -28.90 -11.14
C ASP A 5 13.13 -29.88 -10.07
N ASP A 6 13.75 -29.90 -8.88
CA ASP A 6 13.27 -30.66 -7.70
C ASP A 6 11.85 -30.24 -7.24
N ARG A 7 11.27 -29.18 -7.81
CA ARG A 7 10.01 -28.53 -7.39
C ARG A 7 8.75 -29.07 -8.07
N LEU A 8 8.87 -30.10 -8.91
CA LEU A 8 7.70 -30.79 -9.48
C LEU A 8 7.09 -31.79 -8.49
N THR A 9 7.88 -32.35 -7.58
CA THR A 9 7.37 -33.26 -6.54
C THR A 9 7.09 -32.48 -5.26
N PHE A 10 5.84 -32.51 -4.77
CA PHE A 10 5.51 -31.94 -3.46
C PHE A 10 6.09 -32.79 -2.33
N LEU A 11 7.21 -32.34 -1.76
CA LEU A 11 7.89 -33.00 -0.65
C LEU A 11 8.20 -32.02 0.47
N LEU A 12 7.68 -32.33 1.66
CA LEU A 12 7.91 -31.62 2.91
C LEU A 12 9.02 -32.32 3.72
N PRO A 13 9.79 -31.58 4.53
CA PRO A 13 10.75 -32.18 5.45
C PRO A 13 10.05 -33.15 6.43
N ARG A 14 10.62 -34.34 6.64
CA ARG A 14 10.12 -35.26 7.68
C ARG A 14 10.32 -34.65 9.07
N PRO A 15 9.32 -34.76 9.97
CA PRO A 15 9.50 -34.34 11.35
C PRO A 15 10.60 -35.16 12.02
N VAL A 16 11.44 -34.52 12.83
CA VAL A 16 12.34 -35.22 13.75
C VAL A 16 11.47 -35.93 14.78
N TRP A 17 11.68 -37.24 14.97
CA TRP A 17 10.96 -37.98 16.00
C TRP A 17 11.56 -37.66 17.37
N VAL A 18 10.69 -37.35 18.34
CA VAL A 18 11.12 -37.17 19.73
C VAL A 18 11.60 -38.52 20.27
N ASN A 19 12.63 -38.49 21.11
CA ASN A 19 13.16 -39.69 21.76
C ASN A 19 12.15 -40.23 22.79
N ASP A 20 11.98 -41.55 22.82
CA ASP A 20 11.09 -42.24 23.77
C ASP A 20 11.45 -41.97 25.24
N LEU A 21 12.73 -41.73 25.52
CA LEU A 21 13.23 -41.46 26.88
C LEU A 21 12.82 -40.07 27.38
N ASP A 22 12.69 -39.09 26.47
CA ASP A 22 12.43 -37.69 26.81
C ASP A 22 10.94 -37.41 27.05
N VAL A 23 10.05 -38.38 26.77
CA VAL A 23 8.60 -38.20 26.86
C VAL A 23 7.97 -39.16 27.88
N ALA A 24 7.60 -38.63 29.04
CA ALA A 24 6.89 -39.36 30.09
C ALA A 24 5.36 -39.43 29.90
N TYR A 25 4.75 -38.48 29.16
CA TYR A 25 3.30 -38.32 29.02
C TYR A 25 2.87 -38.23 27.56
N CYS A 26 1.66 -38.73 27.24
CA CYS A 26 1.10 -38.64 25.89
C CYS A 26 0.88 -37.18 25.45
N SER A 27 1.47 -36.76 24.33
CA SER A 27 1.40 -35.38 23.81
C SER A 27 0.00 -34.90 23.35
N LEU A 28 -1.08 -35.62 23.66
CA LEU A 28 -2.47 -35.18 23.42
C LEU A 28 -3.35 -35.28 24.67
N CYS A 29 -3.37 -36.41 25.37
CA CYS A 29 -4.21 -36.60 26.56
C CYS A 29 -3.47 -36.43 27.89
N ASN A 30 -2.18 -36.07 27.86
CA ASN A 30 -1.28 -35.91 28.99
C ASN A 30 -1.21 -37.09 29.99
N GLN A 31 -1.64 -38.28 29.55
CA GLN A 31 -1.62 -39.49 30.37
C GLN A 31 -0.21 -40.10 30.39
N ALA A 32 0.27 -40.48 31.57
CA ALA A 32 1.59 -41.10 31.74
C ALA A 32 1.74 -42.41 30.95
N PHE A 33 2.90 -42.61 30.35
CA PHE A 33 3.29 -43.87 29.72
C PHE A 33 3.74 -44.90 30.76
N GLY A 34 3.60 -46.19 30.44
CA GLY A 34 3.95 -47.28 31.35
C GLY A 34 3.88 -48.66 30.69
N PRO A 35 3.97 -49.76 31.47
CA PRO A 35 4.02 -51.12 30.92
C PRO A 35 2.81 -51.48 30.04
N LEU A 36 1.63 -50.94 30.38
CA LEU A 36 0.37 -51.14 29.65
C LEU A 36 0.10 -50.06 28.60
N LYS A 37 0.47 -48.80 28.86
CA LYS A 37 0.27 -47.67 27.94
C LYS A 37 1.57 -47.38 27.18
N ARG A 38 1.68 -47.94 25.98
CA ARG A 38 2.88 -47.87 25.12
C ARG A 38 2.96 -46.56 24.34
N ARG A 39 4.20 -46.19 23.99
CA ARG A 39 4.57 -45.01 23.17
C ARG A 39 4.41 -45.29 21.68
N HIS A 40 3.89 -44.32 20.93
CA HIS A 40 3.75 -44.38 19.48
C HIS A 40 4.02 -43.02 18.83
N HIS A 41 5.01 -42.93 17.93
CA HIS A 41 5.23 -41.72 17.13
C HIS A 41 4.12 -41.45 16.12
N CYS A 42 3.69 -40.20 16.01
CA CYS A 42 2.99 -39.71 14.83
C CYS A 42 3.99 -39.55 13.68
N ARG A 43 3.69 -40.11 12.50
CA ARG A 43 4.55 -39.97 11.31
C ARG A 43 4.51 -38.55 10.70
N ASN A 44 3.54 -37.73 11.09
CA ASN A 44 3.32 -36.39 10.58
C ASN A 44 3.93 -35.27 11.45
N CYS A 45 3.89 -35.39 12.79
CA CYS A 45 4.47 -34.41 13.71
C CYS A 45 5.63 -34.89 14.58
N GLY A 46 6.04 -36.16 14.50
CA GLY A 46 7.18 -36.71 15.26
C GLY A 46 6.97 -36.91 16.77
N ASN A 47 5.95 -36.30 17.36
CA ASN A 47 5.59 -36.43 18.77
C ASN A 47 5.04 -37.83 19.14
N ILE A 48 5.00 -38.13 20.45
CA ILE A 48 4.69 -39.45 21.00
C ILE A 48 3.33 -39.48 21.69
N PHE A 49 2.51 -40.46 21.29
CA PHE A 49 1.11 -40.60 21.73
C PHE A 49 0.83 -42.01 22.25
N CYS A 50 -0.25 -42.16 23.04
CA CYS A 50 -0.82 -43.48 23.33
C CYS A 50 -1.62 -44.00 22.12
N HIS A 51 -2.08 -45.25 22.20
CA HIS A 51 -2.88 -45.88 21.14
C HIS A 51 -4.12 -45.05 20.79
N ASP A 52 -4.92 -44.67 21.79
CA ASP A 52 -6.22 -44.01 21.64
C ASP A 52 -6.09 -42.62 20.98
N CYS A 53 -4.99 -41.92 21.28
CA CYS A 53 -4.64 -40.63 20.68
C CYS A 53 -3.99 -40.73 19.29
N SER A 54 -3.81 -41.95 18.76
CA SER A 54 -3.14 -42.19 17.47
C SER A 54 -3.67 -43.42 16.72
N THR A 55 -4.97 -43.71 16.84
CA THR A 55 -5.60 -44.88 16.21
C THR A 55 -5.62 -44.78 14.68
N ARG A 56 -5.73 -43.56 14.15
CA ARG A 56 -5.90 -43.27 12.73
C ARG A 56 -4.61 -43.48 11.91
N LYS A 57 -4.77 -43.80 10.62
CA LYS A 57 -3.68 -43.93 9.64
C LYS A 57 -4.05 -43.24 8.33
N VAL A 58 -3.07 -42.62 7.69
CA VAL A 58 -3.23 -41.90 6.42
C VAL A 58 -1.96 -42.08 5.59
N PRO A 59 -2.02 -42.17 4.23
CA PRO A 59 -0.83 -42.08 3.41
C PRO A 59 -0.13 -40.74 3.66
N LEU A 60 1.21 -40.70 3.61
CA LEU A 60 1.97 -39.47 3.72
C LEU A 60 3.02 -39.39 2.59
N PRO A 61 2.60 -39.40 1.31
CA PRO A 61 3.51 -39.27 0.16
C PRO A 61 4.32 -37.97 0.23
N GLN A 62 3.73 -36.88 0.71
CA GLN A 62 4.39 -35.59 0.93
C GLN A 62 5.54 -35.64 1.94
N LEU A 63 5.58 -36.63 2.83
CA LEU A 63 6.71 -36.86 3.76
C LEU A 63 7.59 -38.04 3.32
N GLY A 64 7.40 -38.56 2.10
CA GLY A 64 8.18 -39.68 1.55
C GLY A 64 7.87 -41.04 2.17
N TYR A 65 6.71 -41.22 2.82
CA TYR A 65 6.23 -42.54 3.27
C TYR A 65 5.52 -43.34 2.17
N GLY A 66 5.26 -42.71 1.02
CA GLY A 66 4.53 -43.29 -0.11
C GLY A 66 3.02 -43.42 0.14
N THR A 67 2.36 -44.21 -0.70
CA THR A 67 0.90 -44.38 -0.71
C THR A 67 0.34 -45.31 0.37
N LYS A 68 1.19 -45.98 1.17
CA LYS A 68 0.75 -46.88 2.24
C LYS A 68 0.36 -46.09 3.49
N PRO A 69 -0.84 -46.28 4.08
CA PRO A 69 -1.25 -45.57 5.28
C PRO A 69 -0.34 -45.81 6.49
N VAL A 70 0.19 -44.72 7.05
CA VAL A 70 1.05 -44.71 8.24
C VAL A 70 0.34 -44.05 9.43
N ARG A 71 0.75 -44.38 10.66
CA ARG A 71 0.10 -43.89 11.89
C ARG A 71 0.25 -42.38 12.05
N VAL A 72 -0.86 -41.70 12.32
CA VAL A 72 -0.89 -40.28 12.72
C VAL A 72 -1.63 -40.12 14.04
N CYS A 73 -1.36 -39.04 14.78
CA CYS A 73 -2.14 -38.73 15.96
C CYS A 73 -3.48 -38.12 15.55
N ASN A 74 -4.44 -38.11 16.48
CA ASN A 74 -5.77 -37.60 16.19
C ASN A 74 -5.73 -36.11 15.83
N GLY A 75 -4.80 -35.32 16.37
CA GLY A 75 -4.62 -33.90 16.01
C GLY A 75 -3.97 -33.64 14.65
N CYS A 76 -3.25 -34.60 14.06
CA CYS A 76 -2.67 -34.42 12.72
C CYS A 76 -3.57 -34.92 11.59
N PHE A 77 -4.45 -35.89 11.88
CA PHE A 77 -5.07 -36.68 10.82
C PHE A 77 -5.88 -35.85 9.83
N ASP A 78 -6.70 -34.91 10.31
CA ASP A 78 -7.67 -34.23 9.45
C ASP A 78 -6.95 -33.34 8.42
N VAL A 79 -6.00 -32.49 8.85
CA VAL A 79 -5.13 -31.73 7.93
C VAL A 79 -4.27 -32.66 7.07
N ALA A 80 -3.67 -33.72 7.63
CA ALA A 80 -2.80 -34.61 6.86
C ALA A 80 -3.56 -35.37 5.75
N TYR A 81 -4.80 -35.78 6.02
CA TYR A 81 -5.72 -36.37 5.04
C TYR A 81 -6.04 -35.39 3.93
N LEU A 82 -6.46 -34.18 4.28
CA LEU A 82 -6.84 -33.15 3.31
C LEU A 82 -5.66 -32.71 2.44
N VAL A 83 -4.47 -32.54 3.02
CA VAL A 83 -3.21 -32.27 2.28
C VAL A 83 -2.91 -33.38 1.29
N THR A 84 -2.96 -34.65 1.72
CA THR A 84 -2.68 -35.79 0.85
C THR A 84 -3.67 -35.88 -0.32
N TYR A 85 -4.96 -35.57 -0.11
CA TYR A 85 -5.95 -35.54 -1.18
C TYR A 85 -5.80 -34.32 -2.10
N ALA A 86 -5.46 -33.15 -1.56
CA ALA A 86 -5.27 -31.91 -2.33
C ALA A 86 -4.14 -32.04 -3.37
N ILE A 87 -3.08 -32.80 -3.07
CA ILE A 87 -1.92 -33.03 -3.95
C ILE A 87 -2.05 -34.29 -4.83
N ASP A 88 -3.16 -35.03 -4.74
CA ASP A 88 -3.33 -36.32 -5.42
C ASP A 88 -3.68 -36.12 -6.91
N GLU A 89 -2.67 -36.12 -7.77
CA GLU A 89 -2.87 -36.04 -9.23
C GLU A 89 -3.36 -37.37 -9.83
N ASP A 90 -3.02 -38.52 -9.23
CA ASP A 90 -3.33 -39.86 -9.76
C ASP A 90 -4.84 -40.15 -9.72
N HIS A 91 -5.53 -39.70 -8.67
CA HIS A 91 -6.98 -39.85 -8.50
C HIS A 91 -7.79 -38.65 -9.04
N GLY A 92 -7.12 -37.73 -9.76
CA GLY A 92 -7.75 -36.69 -10.57
C GLY A 92 -8.41 -35.53 -9.81
N LEU A 93 -8.90 -34.57 -10.62
CA LEU A 93 -9.33 -33.24 -10.16
C LEU A 93 -10.41 -33.23 -9.07
N SER A 94 -11.33 -34.20 -9.07
CA SER A 94 -12.36 -34.31 -8.02
C SER A 94 -11.77 -34.58 -6.63
N THR A 95 -10.71 -35.39 -6.57
CA THR A 95 -10.00 -35.76 -5.33
C THR A 95 -9.26 -34.54 -4.77
N GLN A 96 -8.56 -33.81 -5.65
CA GLN A 96 -7.90 -32.56 -5.30
C GLN A 96 -8.90 -31.50 -4.80
N ILE A 97 -10.03 -31.33 -5.48
CA ILE A 97 -11.09 -30.39 -5.06
C ILE A 97 -11.67 -30.79 -3.70
N HIS A 98 -11.87 -32.08 -3.41
CA HIS A 98 -12.31 -32.54 -2.10
C HIS A 98 -11.30 -32.19 -1.00
N GLY A 99 -10.01 -32.47 -1.23
CA GLY A 99 -8.94 -32.10 -0.30
C GLY A 99 -8.93 -30.59 0.00
N VAL A 100 -8.90 -29.75 -1.04
CA VAL A 100 -8.88 -28.28 -0.88
C VAL A 100 -10.16 -27.74 -0.25
N ARG A 101 -11.34 -28.29 -0.56
CA ARG A 101 -12.59 -27.88 0.11
C ARG A 101 -12.59 -28.16 1.60
N GLY A 102 -12.06 -29.30 2.05
CA GLY A 102 -11.90 -29.53 3.49
C GLY A 102 -10.88 -28.58 4.14
N LEU A 103 -9.83 -28.14 3.42
CA LEU A 103 -8.92 -27.10 3.92
C LEU A 103 -9.63 -25.73 4.03
N LEU A 104 -10.58 -25.44 3.13
CA LEU A 104 -11.46 -24.27 3.24
C LEU A 104 -12.38 -24.38 4.46
N GLU A 105 -13.08 -25.49 4.64
CA GLU A 105 -13.96 -25.73 5.82
C GLU A 105 -13.20 -25.63 7.16
N LEU A 106 -11.91 -26.00 7.21
CA LEU A 106 -11.06 -25.78 8.39
C LEU A 106 -10.69 -24.31 8.58
N THR A 107 -10.54 -23.54 7.50
CA THR A 107 -10.20 -22.12 7.56
C THR A 107 -11.43 -21.26 7.90
N GLU A 108 -12.62 -21.63 7.39
CA GLU A 108 -13.91 -20.98 7.68
C GLU A 108 -14.37 -21.14 9.14
N LYS A 109 -13.96 -22.23 9.82
CA LYS A 109 -14.21 -22.43 11.26
C LYS A 109 -13.43 -21.47 12.15
N ASP A 110 -12.34 -20.90 11.64
CA ASP A 110 -11.47 -19.95 12.34
C ASP A 110 -10.94 -20.43 13.71
N ASP A 111 -10.80 -21.75 13.90
CA ASP A 111 -10.23 -22.35 15.11
C ASP A 111 -8.70 -22.24 15.09
N GLU A 112 -8.13 -21.61 16.12
CA GLU A 112 -6.68 -21.35 16.21
C GLU A 112 -5.82 -22.62 16.10
N LYS A 113 -6.31 -23.74 16.61
CA LYS A 113 -5.58 -25.01 16.61
C LYS A 113 -5.65 -25.66 15.23
N ASP A 114 -6.77 -25.62 14.55
CA ASP A 114 -6.88 -26.09 13.16
C ASP A 114 -6.04 -25.21 12.21
N LEU A 115 -6.02 -23.88 12.41
CA LEU A 115 -5.13 -22.96 11.69
C LEU A 115 -3.64 -23.22 12.01
N HIS A 116 -3.29 -23.52 13.26
CA HIS A 116 -1.94 -23.94 13.63
C HIS A 116 -1.55 -25.26 12.93
N ASN A 117 -2.46 -26.24 12.92
CA ASN A 117 -2.25 -27.52 12.24
C ASN A 117 -2.10 -27.34 10.72
N MET A 118 -2.89 -26.44 10.10
CA MET A 118 -2.78 -26.04 8.69
C MET A 118 -1.39 -25.52 8.33
N VAL A 119 -0.78 -24.71 9.20
CA VAL A 119 0.58 -24.19 9.05
C VAL A 119 1.64 -25.28 9.28
N ALA A 120 1.49 -26.05 10.37
CA ALA A 120 2.48 -27.01 10.83
C ALA A 120 2.57 -28.28 9.96
N TYR A 121 1.46 -28.70 9.35
CA TYR A 121 1.33 -30.01 8.69
C TYR A 121 1.18 -29.96 7.16
N GLY A 122 1.57 -28.84 6.54
CA GLY A 122 1.68 -28.76 5.08
C GLY A 122 0.45 -28.23 4.35
N GLY A 123 -0.58 -27.76 5.07
CA GLY A 123 -1.79 -27.18 4.47
C GLY A 123 -1.46 -25.96 3.62
N VAL A 124 -0.78 -24.97 4.20
CA VAL A 124 -0.35 -23.76 3.49
C VAL A 124 0.61 -24.08 2.34
N ASP A 125 1.52 -25.04 2.53
CA ASP A 125 2.48 -25.46 1.49
C ASP A 125 1.77 -26.12 0.30
N ALA A 126 0.76 -26.96 0.55
CA ALA A 126 -0.04 -27.62 -0.49
C ALA A 126 -0.83 -26.59 -1.31
N LEU A 127 -1.39 -25.57 -0.65
CA LEU A 127 -2.04 -24.44 -1.32
C LEU A 127 -1.05 -23.67 -2.22
N ILE A 128 0.11 -23.29 -1.69
CA ILE A 128 1.16 -22.58 -2.46
C ILE A 128 1.65 -23.43 -3.65
N TRP A 129 1.76 -24.76 -3.48
CA TRP A 129 2.11 -25.68 -4.57
C TRP A 129 1.03 -25.74 -5.64
N LEU A 130 -0.25 -25.83 -5.26
CA LEU A 130 -1.39 -25.84 -6.18
C LEU A 130 -1.51 -24.57 -7.02
N CYS A 131 -1.13 -23.39 -6.49
CA CYS A 131 -1.02 -22.15 -7.25
C CYS A 131 -0.01 -22.21 -8.42
N ARG A 132 0.89 -23.21 -8.44
CA ARG A 132 1.91 -23.40 -9.49
C ARG A 132 1.70 -24.66 -10.32
N SER A 133 1.25 -25.77 -9.71
CA SER A 133 1.12 -27.07 -10.39
C SER A 133 -0.21 -27.24 -11.11
N SER A 134 -1.29 -26.67 -10.57
CA SER A 134 -2.63 -26.96 -11.06
C SER A 134 -2.91 -26.35 -12.43
N LYS A 135 -3.82 -27.00 -13.15
CA LYS A 135 -4.35 -26.52 -14.45
C LYS A 135 -5.85 -26.25 -14.40
N SER A 136 -6.40 -26.09 -13.19
CA SER A 136 -7.83 -25.91 -12.95
C SER A 136 -8.11 -24.56 -12.33
N ILE A 137 -8.88 -23.72 -13.03
CA ILE A 137 -9.39 -22.45 -12.49
C ILE A 137 -10.13 -22.66 -11.15
N LYS A 138 -10.80 -23.82 -10.97
CA LYS A 138 -11.53 -24.13 -9.72
C LYS A 138 -10.58 -24.38 -8.55
N LEU A 139 -9.44 -25.04 -8.79
CA LEU A 139 -8.41 -25.22 -7.76
C LEU A 139 -7.70 -23.91 -7.46
N HIS A 140 -7.33 -23.12 -8.47
CA HIS A 140 -6.73 -21.80 -8.25
C HIS A 140 -7.67 -20.86 -7.48
N HIS A 141 -8.98 -20.88 -7.77
CA HIS A 141 -9.96 -20.10 -7.01
C HIS A 141 -10.00 -20.53 -5.55
N LEU A 142 -10.36 -21.79 -5.25
CA LEU A 142 -10.41 -22.30 -3.88
C LEU A 142 -9.10 -22.04 -3.11
N THR A 143 -7.97 -22.29 -3.76
CA THR A 143 -6.64 -22.12 -3.17
C THR A 143 -6.34 -20.67 -2.82
N THR A 144 -6.61 -19.73 -3.73
CA THR A 144 -6.37 -18.30 -3.49
C THR A 144 -7.37 -17.71 -2.49
N THR A 145 -8.61 -18.21 -2.44
CA THR A 145 -9.60 -17.84 -1.42
C THR A 145 -9.10 -18.21 -0.02
N ILE A 146 -8.65 -19.45 0.18
CA ILE A 146 -8.09 -19.88 1.47
C ILE A 146 -6.86 -19.03 1.84
N LEU A 147 -5.93 -18.84 0.90
CA LEU A 147 -4.74 -18.01 1.16
C LEU A 147 -5.08 -16.54 1.46
N ALA A 148 -6.17 -16.00 0.88
CA ALA A 148 -6.65 -14.65 1.16
C ALA A 148 -7.23 -14.53 2.58
N MET A 149 -8.05 -15.49 3.02
CA MET A 149 -8.55 -15.56 4.40
C MET A 149 -7.40 -15.69 5.41
N LEU A 150 -6.43 -16.57 5.12
CA LEU A 150 -5.23 -16.75 5.96
C LEU A 150 -4.36 -15.49 6.01
N ALA A 151 -4.32 -14.68 4.95
CA ALA A 151 -3.55 -13.43 4.91
C ALA A 151 -4.14 -12.31 5.79
N GLU A 152 -5.42 -12.40 6.18
CA GLU A 152 -5.99 -11.48 7.17
C GLU A 152 -5.44 -11.72 8.59
N LYS A 153 -5.06 -12.97 8.90
CA LYS A 153 -4.57 -13.39 10.22
C LYS A 153 -3.13 -12.94 10.44
N GLU A 154 -2.93 -12.07 11.43
CA GLU A 154 -1.62 -11.49 11.76
C GLU A 154 -0.52 -12.54 11.99
N SER A 155 -0.83 -13.59 12.74
CA SER A 155 0.06 -14.71 13.03
C SER A 155 0.46 -15.53 11.80
N ILE A 156 -0.32 -15.48 10.71
CA ILE A 156 -0.12 -16.29 9.51
C ILE A 156 0.51 -15.47 8.36
N ARG A 157 0.39 -14.14 8.35
CA ARG A 157 1.06 -13.26 7.37
C ARG A 157 2.57 -13.58 7.19
N PRO A 158 3.39 -13.77 8.25
CA PRO A 158 4.81 -14.15 8.09
C PRO A 158 5.01 -15.56 7.53
N VAL A 159 4.07 -16.47 7.75
CA VAL A 159 4.10 -17.85 7.22
C VAL A 159 3.98 -17.85 5.70
N ILE A 160 3.12 -16.99 5.14
CA ILE A 160 2.91 -16.84 3.69
C ILE A 160 4.20 -16.39 2.99
N ILE A 161 4.96 -15.46 3.60
CA ILE A 161 6.28 -15.02 3.11
C ILE A 161 7.32 -16.14 3.26
N THR A 162 7.48 -16.70 4.46
CA THR A 162 8.53 -17.69 4.75
C THR A 162 8.35 -19.02 4.01
N LYS A 163 7.13 -19.37 3.60
CA LYS A 163 6.82 -20.49 2.68
C LYS A 163 6.90 -20.13 1.19
N TRP A 164 7.41 -18.95 0.84
CA TRP A 164 7.63 -18.48 -0.54
C TRP A 164 6.36 -18.44 -1.40
N ALA A 165 5.24 -17.94 -0.86
CA ALA A 165 4.00 -17.78 -1.63
C ALA A 165 4.07 -16.72 -2.74
N LEU A 166 4.95 -15.72 -2.62
CA LEU A 166 4.99 -14.57 -3.55
C LEU A 166 5.21 -14.97 -5.01
N PRO A 167 6.23 -15.79 -5.40
CA PRO A 167 6.42 -16.12 -6.81
C PRO A 167 5.25 -16.92 -7.44
N PRO A 168 4.64 -17.91 -6.77
CA PRO A 168 3.38 -18.53 -7.24
C PRO A 168 2.20 -17.56 -7.39
N LEU A 169 1.99 -16.64 -6.43
CA LEU A 169 0.90 -15.66 -6.53
C LEU A 169 1.12 -14.67 -7.69
N LEU A 170 2.34 -14.16 -7.86
CA LEU A 170 2.71 -13.30 -8.98
C LEU A 170 2.65 -14.05 -10.32
N PHE A 171 2.92 -15.35 -10.34
CA PHE A 171 2.71 -16.20 -11.51
C PHE A 171 1.23 -16.27 -11.89
N LEU A 172 0.33 -16.60 -10.95
CA LEU A 172 -1.11 -16.65 -11.22
C LEU A 172 -1.64 -15.32 -11.77
N VAL A 173 -1.25 -14.19 -11.19
CA VAL A 173 -1.65 -12.86 -11.71
C VAL A 173 -1.21 -12.69 -13.17
N ARG A 174 0.03 -13.04 -13.51
CA ARG A 174 0.57 -12.92 -14.88
C ARG A 174 -0.07 -13.91 -15.87
N SER A 175 -0.49 -15.08 -15.40
CA SER A 175 -1.18 -16.10 -16.21
C SER A 175 -2.63 -15.75 -16.52
N TYR A 176 -3.26 -14.90 -15.69
CA TYR A 176 -4.64 -14.46 -15.86
C TYR A 176 -4.80 -13.02 -16.37
N THR A 177 -3.72 -12.22 -16.38
CA THR A 177 -3.75 -10.81 -16.81
C THR A 177 -2.60 -10.48 -17.75
N ILE A 178 -2.80 -9.57 -18.72
CA ILE A 178 -1.75 -9.03 -19.58
C ILE A 178 -0.91 -8.04 -18.76
N VAL A 179 -0.02 -8.56 -17.92
CA VAL A 179 0.96 -7.70 -17.23
C VAL A 179 1.94 -7.17 -18.27
N GLY A 180 1.93 -5.85 -18.48
CA GLY A 180 2.54 -5.18 -19.63
C GLY A 180 4.07 -5.35 -19.76
N THR A 181 4.51 -6.50 -20.30
CA THR A 181 5.92 -6.71 -20.64
C THR A 181 6.26 -5.98 -21.93
N ASN A 182 6.89 -4.81 -21.81
CA ASN A 182 7.66 -4.24 -22.91
C ASN A 182 8.78 -5.21 -23.30
N LYS A 183 8.63 -5.85 -24.48
CA LYS A 183 9.63 -6.65 -25.23
C LYS A 183 10.53 -7.60 -24.41
N LYS A 184 10.15 -8.88 -24.38
CA LYS A 184 11.03 -10.06 -24.28
C LYS A 184 12.33 -9.89 -23.45
N SER A 185 12.22 -10.05 -22.14
CA SER A 185 13.33 -10.63 -21.36
C SER A 185 13.14 -12.17 -21.33
N PRO A 186 14.19 -12.98 -21.52
CA PRO A 186 14.03 -14.43 -21.65
C PRO A 186 13.81 -15.09 -20.29
N VAL A 187 12.54 -15.26 -19.89
CA VAL A 187 12.18 -16.41 -19.06
C VAL A 187 12.37 -17.64 -19.95
N ASN A 188 13.33 -18.49 -19.61
CA ASN A 188 13.80 -19.55 -20.49
C ASN A 188 12.67 -20.48 -20.97
N SER A 189 12.31 -20.37 -22.26
CA SER A 189 11.57 -21.41 -22.97
C SER A 189 12.49 -22.62 -23.22
N ILE A 190 12.72 -23.43 -22.19
CA ILE A 190 13.39 -24.71 -22.37
C ILE A 190 12.45 -25.63 -23.15
N HIS A 191 12.90 -26.01 -24.34
CA HIS A 191 12.14 -26.84 -25.26
C HIS A 191 11.77 -28.19 -24.63
N SER A 192 10.50 -28.57 -24.81
CA SER A 192 10.07 -29.96 -24.76
C SER A 192 10.68 -30.72 -25.94
N ASN A 193 11.92 -31.21 -25.78
CA ASN A 193 12.51 -32.20 -26.69
C ASN A 193 11.89 -33.56 -26.43
N THR A 194 10.69 -33.78 -26.99
CA THR A 194 10.01 -35.06 -26.97
C THR A 194 10.85 -36.09 -27.73
N MET A 195 11.33 -37.12 -27.03
CA MET A 195 11.90 -38.31 -27.65
C MET A 195 10.80 -39.04 -28.43
N THR A 196 10.97 -39.15 -29.74
CA THR A 196 10.08 -39.87 -30.64
C THR A 196 10.07 -41.37 -30.34
N ALA A 197 8.91 -41.91 -29.99
CA ALA A 197 8.59 -43.33 -30.11
C ALA A 197 7.62 -43.54 -31.29
N PRO A 198 7.66 -44.67 -32.02
CA PRO A 198 7.07 -44.74 -33.35
C PRO A 198 5.55 -44.82 -33.35
N SER A 199 4.94 -44.05 -34.24
CA SER A 199 3.52 -44.15 -34.61
C SER A 199 3.21 -45.51 -35.23
N LEU A 200 2.20 -46.21 -34.69
CA LEU A 200 1.43 -47.20 -35.43
C LEU A 200 0.13 -46.55 -35.91
N THR A 201 -0.07 -46.55 -37.23
CA THR A 201 -1.20 -45.92 -37.91
C THR A 201 -2.33 -46.92 -38.13
N SER A 202 -3.55 -46.57 -37.72
CA SER A 202 -4.77 -47.09 -38.34
C SER A 202 -5.88 -46.06 -38.21
N ASN A 203 -6.31 -45.52 -39.35
CA ASN A 203 -7.56 -44.76 -39.44
C ASN A 203 -8.74 -45.73 -39.28
N ASP A 204 -9.82 -45.32 -38.62
CA ASP A 204 -11.08 -45.13 -39.34
C ASP A 204 -12.12 -44.32 -38.52
N PRO A 205 -13.02 -43.56 -39.17
CA PRO A 205 -14.07 -42.80 -38.49
C PRO A 205 -15.46 -43.46 -38.63
N SER A 206 -16.24 -43.56 -37.54
CA SER A 206 -17.72 -43.46 -37.59
C SER A 206 -18.42 -43.70 -36.23
N SER A 207 -19.69 -43.26 -36.20
CA SER A 207 -20.77 -43.62 -35.27
C SER A 207 -20.76 -43.07 -33.84
N SER A 208 -21.58 -42.03 -33.68
CA SER A 208 -22.26 -41.62 -32.45
C SER A 208 -23.32 -42.64 -31.99
N SER A 209 -23.61 -42.70 -30.68
CA SER A 209 -24.95 -42.58 -30.05
C SER A 209 -25.08 -43.29 -28.68
N ALA A 210 -26.12 -42.90 -27.90
CA ALA A 210 -26.53 -43.35 -26.55
C ALA A 210 -25.58 -42.97 -25.39
N ILE A 211 -25.89 -42.10 -24.41
CA ILE A 211 -27.11 -41.76 -23.63
C ILE A 211 -27.38 -42.71 -22.44
N THR A 212 -27.38 -42.09 -21.23
CA THR A 212 -27.92 -42.51 -19.90
C THR A 212 -27.18 -43.63 -19.14
N ALA A 213 -27.11 -43.67 -17.80
CA ALA A 213 -27.21 -42.68 -16.70
C ALA A 213 -26.71 -43.38 -15.40
N ALA A 214 -26.68 -42.85 -14.17
CA ALA A 214 -27.05 -41.55 -13.58
C ALA A 214 -26.24 -41.37 -12.27
N ASP A 215 -26.11 -40.14 -11.73
CA ASP A 215 -26.24 -39.92 -10.27
C ASP A 215 -26.59 -38.44 -9.97
N GLU A 216 -27.75 -38.22 -9.35
CA GLU A 216 -28.27 -36.92 -8.92
C GLU A 216 -28.54 -36.99 -7.42
N SER A 217 -27.73 -36.32 -6.60
CA SER A 217 -28.19 -35.84 -5.29
C SER A 217 -27.32 -34.69 -4.76
N THR A 218 -27.94 -33.81 -3.98
CA THR A 218 -27.34 -32.63 -3.32
C THR A 218 -26.82 -31.50 -4.25
N ALA A 219 -27.65 -31.06 -5.20
CA ALA A 219 -27.51 -29.73 -5.76
C ALA A 219 -28.10 -28.67 -4.81
N VAL A 220 -27.25 -27.95 -4.08
CA VAL A 220 -27.60 -26.60 -3.62
C VAL A 220 -27.47 -25.67 -4.83
N THR A 221 -28.53 -24.96 -5.15
CA THR A 221 -28.60 -24.09 -6.34
C THR A 221 -27.77 -22.82 -6.15
N SER A 222 -26.49 -22.85 -6.51
CA SER A 222 -25.74 -21.65 -6.89
C SER A 222 -25.89 -21.41 -8.41
N PRO A 223 -25.89 -20.15 -8.89
CA PRO A 223 -25.67 -19.89 -10.31
C PRO A 223 -24.37 -20.55 -10.78
N VAL A 224 -24.31 -21.00 -12.02
CA VAL A 224 -23.05 -21.49 -12.60
C VAL A 224 -22.20 -20.27 -12.94
N GLU A 225 -21.32 -19.88 -12.02
CA GLU A 225 -20.39 -18.76 -12.18
C GLU A 225 -19.60 -18.89 -13.49
N SER A 226 -19.50 -17.78 -14.23
CA SER A 226 -18.76 -17.76 -15.50
C SER A 226 -17.26 -17.96 -15.25
N PRO A 227 -16.51 -18.58 -16.19
CA PRO A 227 -15.06 -18.68 -16.07
C PRO A 227 -14.37 -17.33 -15.87
N GLN A 228 -14.93 -16.25 -16.42
CA GLN A 228 -14.46 -14.87 -16.25
C GLN A 228 -14.64 -14.38 -14.80
N SER A 229 -15.79 -14.66 -14.17
CA SER A 229 -16.07 -14.36 -12.76
C SER A 229 -15.01 -14.98 -11.84
N ILE A 230 -14.77 -16.28 -12.02
CA ILE A 230 -13.82 -17.07 -11.24
C ILE A 230 -12.38 -16.53 -11.42
N ILE A 231 -12.01 -16.12 -12.63
CA ILE A 231 -10.69 -15.52 -12.90
C ILE A 231 -10.54 -14.16 -12.22
N LEU A 232 -11.57 -13.31 -12.24
CA LEU A 232 -11.55 -12.04 -11.53
C LEU A 232 -11.40 -12.24 -10.02
N GLU A 233 -12.07 -13.23 -9.44
CA GLU A 233 -11.93 -13.60 -8.01
C GLU A 233 -10.52 -14.10 -7.68
N ILE A 234 -9.90 -14.92 -8.54
CA ILE A 234 -8.48 -15.29 -8.38
C ILE A 234 -7.57 -14.05 -8.35
N VAL A 235 -7.80 -13.08 -9.24
CA VAL A 235 -7.00 -11.84 -9.28
C VAL A 235 -7.29 -10.96 -8.06
N ILE A 236 -8.54 -10.84 -7.61
CA ILE A 236 -8.92 -10.15 -6.37
C ILE A 236 -8.20 -10.78 -5.18
N ASN A 237 -8.29 -12.11 -5.01
CA ASN A 237 -7.66 -12.84 -3.91
C ASN A 237 -6.13 -12.65 -3.89
N CYS A 238 -5.46 -12.80 -5.03
CA CYS A 238 -4.03 -12.54 -5.16
C CYS A 238 -3.67 -11.08 -4.80
N THR A 239 -4.45 -10.11 -5.30
CA THR A 239 -4.23 -8.67 -5.00
C THR A 239 -4.49 -8.37 -3.52
N HIS A 240 -5.48 -9.01 -2.91
CA HIS A 240 -5.80 -8.90 -1.50
C HIS A 240 -4.66 -9.44 -0.63
N ILE A 241 -4.11 -10.62 -0.94
CA ILE A 241 -2.94 -11.16 -0.24
C ILE A 241 -1.76 -10.18 -0.34
N LEU A 242 -1.44 -9.66 -1.53
CA LEU A 242 -0.37 -8.66 -1.68
C LEU A 242 -0.64 -7.39 -0.87
N TYR A 243 -1.89 -6.92 -0.80
CA TYR A 243 -2.27 -5.80 0.06
C TYR A 243 -2.09 -6.10 1.55
N GLN A 244 -2.48 -7.29 2.03
CA GLN A 244 -2.30 -7.67 3.43
C GLN A 244 -0.83 -7.72 3.84
N LEU A 245 0.03 -8.29 2.98
CA LEU A 245 1.48 -8.36 3.20
C LEU A 245 2.13 -6.97 3.14
N ALA A 246 1.69 -6.10 2.22
CA ALA A 246 2.13 -4.70 2.11
C ALA A 246 1.71 -3.85 3.32
N ARG A 247 0.44 -3.96 3.75
CA ARG A 247 -0.12 -3.27 4.93
C ARG A 247 0.62 -3.64 6.21
N ALA A 248 1.04 -4.89 6.33
CA ALA A 248 1.81 -5.39 7.46
C ALA A 248 3.29 -4.95 7.47
N GLY A 249 3.79 -4.33 6.39
CA GLY A 249 5.19 -3.90 6.29
C GLY A 249 6.22 -5.04 6.25
N ILE A 250 5.80 -6.28 5.99
CA ILE A 250 6.67 -7.48 6.04
C ILE A 250 7.32 -7.85 4.70
N LEU A 251 7.03 -7.10 3.63
CA LEU A 251 7.68 -7.26 2.33
C LEU A 251 9.07 -6.63 2.35
N SER A 252 10.09 -7.37 1.96
CA SER A 252 11.45 -6.84 1.78
C SER A 252 11.58 -6.02 0.49
N LEU A 253 12.56 -5.10 0.44
CA LEU A 253 12.86 -4.31 -0.76
C LEU A 253 13.12 -5.20 -2.00
N LYS A 254 13.73 -6.37 -1.81
CA LYS A 254 13.95 -7.35 -2.86
C LYS A 254 12.63 -7.86 -3.44
N GLU A 255 11.67 -8.23 -2.60
CA GLU A 255 10.36 -8.73 -3.05
C GLU A 255 9.57 -7.62 -3.75
N VAL A 256 9.60 -6.41 -3.20
CA VAL A 256 8.96 -5.21 -3.76
C VAL A 256 9.49 -4.89 -5.16
N ILE A 257 10.82 -4.79 -5.32
CA ILE A 257 11.47 -4.28 -6.54
C ILE A 257 11.94 -5.40 -7.48
N SER A 258 12.71 -6.38 -6.97
CA SER A 258 13.37 -7.40 -7.81
C SER A 258 12.44 -8.55 -8.21
N ASP A 259 11.62 -9.06 -7.27
CA ASP A 259 10.66 -10.13 -7.57
C ASP A 259 9.38 -9.56 -8.25
N GLY A 260 9.22 -8.22 -8.22
CA GLY A 260 8.32 -7.46 -9.08
C GLY A 260 6.92 -7.23 -8.51
N VAL A 261 6.75 -7.24 -7.18
CA VAL A 261 5.45 -6.95 -6.54
C VAL A 261 4.97 -5.53 -6.91
N PHE A 262 5.84 -4.52 -6.86
CA PHE A 262 5.41 -3.13 -7.08
C PHE A 262 4.93 -2.85 -8.51
N ASP A 263 5.61 -3.36 -9.54
CA ASP A 263 5.18 -3.21 -10.94
C ASP A 263 3.90 -4.01 -11.25
N THR A 264 3.75 -5.18 -10.61
CA THR A 264 2.52 -5.97 -10.70
C THR A 264 1.34 -5.18 -10.11
N LEU A 265 1.51 -4.56 -8.94
CA LEU A 265 0.50 -3.70 -8.33
C LEU A 265 0.22 -2.43 -9.16
N LEU A 266 1.25 -1.77 -9.71
CA LEU A 266 1.05 -0.61 -10.61
C LEU A 266 0.19 -0.97 -11.83
N THR A 267 0.35 -2.19 -12.35
CA THR A 267 -0.45 -2.69 -13.48
C THR A 267 -1.87 -3.03 -13.06
N LEU A 268 -2.04 -3.66 -11.90
CA LEU A 268 -3.37 -3.99 -11.34
C LEU A 268 -4.17 -2.74 -10.95
N ALA A 269 -3.51 -1.67 -10.50
CA ALA A 269 -4.15 -0.38 -10.22
C ALA A 269 -4.76 0.27 -11.49
N SER A 270 -4.26 -0.09 -12.68
CA SER A 270 -4.80 0.32 -13.99
C SER A 270 -5.58 -0.79 -14.71
N PHE A 271 -5.89 -1.90 -14.03
CA PHE A 271 -6.46 -3.10 -14.66
C PHE A 271 -7.78 -2.81 -15.38
N ASN A 272 -7.91 -3.32 -16.59
CA ASN A 272 -9.13 -3.33 -17.38
C ASN A 272 -9.56 -4.79 -17.64
N ILE A 273 -10.86 -5.03 -17.80
CA ILE A 273 -11.37 -6.35 -18.19
C ILE A 273 -10.79 -6.87 -19.53
N GLN A 274 -10.37 -5.99 -20.45
CA GLN A 274 -9.66 -6.37 -21.67
C GLN A 274 -8.25 -6.95 -21.41
N ASP A 275 -7.66 -6.71 -20.23
CA ASP A 275 -6.38 -7.31 -19.83
C ASP A 275 -6.55 -8.76 -19.37
N LEU A 276 -7.78 -9.24 -19.15
CA LEU A 276 -8.05 -10.61 -18.70
C LEU A 276 -7.74 -11.59 -19.84
N GLN A 277 -6.81 -12.50 -19.59
CA GLN A 277 -6.38 -13.53 -20.54
C GLN A 277 -6.39 -14.92 -19.90
N LEU A 278 -6.49 -15.95 -20.75
CA LEU A 278 -6.24 -17.33 -20.33
C LEU A 278 -5.03 -17.83 -21.12
N GLU A 279 -3.87 -17.93 -20.46
CA GLU A 279 -2.64 -18.38 -21.10
C GLU A 279 -2.81 -19.83 -21.64
N LYS A 280 -2.54 -20.02 -22.93
CA LYS A 280 -2.74 -21.31 -23.62
C LYS A 280 -1.85 -22.38 -23.00
N GLY A 281 -2.47 -23.36 -22.34
CA GLY A 281 -1.79 -24.50 -21.71
C GLY A 281 -1.82 -24.48 -20.18
N ILE A 282 -2.23 -23.36 -19.55
CA ILE A 282 -2.41 -23.28 -18.09
C ILE A 282 -3.78 -23.81 -17.67
N CYS A 283 -4.83 -23.65 -18.48
CA CYS A 283 -6.13 -24.28 -18.20
C CYS A 283 -6.70 -24.97 -19.44
N SER A 284 -7.28 -26.16 -19.26
CA SER A 284 -7.93 -26.92 -20.32
C SER A 284 -9.39 -26.49 -20.50
N GLY A 285 -9.61 -25.44 -21.29
CA GLY A 285 -10.94 -24.98 -21.69
C GLY A 285 -10.88 -23.79 -22.64
N GLN A 286 -11.79 -23.73 -23.61
CA GLN A 286 -12.06 -22.48 -24.31
C GLN A 286 -12.98 -21.65 -23.41
N VAL A 287 -12.65 -20.37 -23.19
CA VAL A 287 -13.60 -19.42 -22.60
C VAL A 287 -14.67 -19.15 -23.66
N PRO A 288 -15.95 -19.50 -23.44
CA PRO A 288 -17.00 -19.11 -24.35
C PRO A 288 -17.17 -17.59 -24.23
N VAL A 289 -17.02 -16.87 -25.34
CA VAL A 289 -17.43 -15.46 -25.41
C VAL A 289 -18.96 -15.45 -25.53
N THR A 290 -19.64 -15.64 -24.40
CA THR A 290 -21.06 -15.28 -24.28
C THR A 290 -21.16 -13.78 -24.12
N THR A 291 -22.01 -13.14 -24.91
CA THR A 291 -22.47 -11.77 -24.63
C THR A 291 -23.02 -11.73 -23.21
N PRO A 292 -22.51 -10.89 -22.31
CA PRO A 292 -23.02 -10.80 -20.94
C PRO A 292 -24.49 -10.36 -20.95
N ARG A 293 -25.22 -10.63 -19.86
CA ARG A 293 -26.44 -9.87 -19.54
C ARG A 293 -26.02 -8.58 -18.84
N ASP A 294 -26.87 -7.56 -18.87
CA ASP A 294 -26.57 -6.24 -18.27
C ASP A 294 -26.16 -6.36 -16.79
N ASP A 295 -26.78 -7.28 -16.03
CA ASP A 295 -26.43 -7.59 -14.63
C ASP A 295 -25.02 -8.19 -14.46
N ASP A 296 -24.53 -8.95 -15.45
CA ASP A 296 -23.19 -9.54 -15.43
C ASP A 296 -22.11 -8.46 -15.67
N GLU A 297 -22.39 -7.45 -16.52
CA GLU A 297 -21.45 -6.36 -16.81
C GLU A 297 -21.19 -5.50 -15.57
N GLN A 298 -22.25 -5.17 -14.81
CA GLN A 298 -22.14 -4.40 -13.57
C GLN A 298 -21.26 -5.12 -12.54
N GLN A 299 -21.50 -6.42 -12.30
CA GLN A 299 -20.68 -7.21 -11.37
C GLN A 299 -19.21 -7.34 -11.82
N VAL A 300 -18.97 -7.43 -13.13
CA VAL A 300 -17.61 -7.44 -13.68
C VAL A 300 -16.92 -6.10 -13.45
N MET A 301 -17.61 -4.97 -13.64
CA MET A 301 -17.07 -3.64 -13.37
C MET A 301 -16.77 -3.42 -11.89
N GLU A 302 -17.63 -3.89 -10.99
CA GLU A 302 -17.39 -3.85 -9.54
C GLU A 302 -16.14 -4.67 -9.15
N ARG A 303 -15.99 -5.89 -9.68
CA ARG A 303 -14.78 -6.71 -9.48
C ARG A 303 -13.51 -6.01 -10.00
N VAL A 304 -13.57 -5.34 -11.16
CA VAL A 304 -12.45 -4.53 -11.69
C VAL A 304 -12.10 -3.37 -10.74
N VAL A 305 -13.10 -2.64 -10.25
CA VAL A 305 -12.91 -1.55 -9.27
C VAL A 305 -12.25 -2.06 -7.98
N ILE A 306 -12.64 -3.26 -7.49
CA ILE A 306 -12.03 -3.89 -6.31
C ILE A 306 -10.54 -4.19 -6.54
N ILE A 307 -10.17 -4.81 -7.68
CA ILE A 307 -8.77 -5.11 -8.04
C ILE A 307 -7.93 -3.83 -8.03
N GLN A 308 -8.40 -2.80 -8.75
CA GLN A 308 -7.71 -1.51 -8.85
C GLN A 308 -7.52 -0.85 -7.47
N SER A 309 -8.57 -0.86 -6.64
CA SER A 309 -8.56 -0.21 -5.32
C SER A 309 -7.64 -0.93 -4.33
N LEU A 310 -7.64 -2.27 -4.31
CA LEU A 310 -6.72 -3.07 -3.50
C LEU A 310 -5.26 -2.84 -3.92
N ALA A 311 -4.99 -2.80 -5.22
CA ALA A 311 -3.66 -2.54 -5.74
C ALA A 311 -3.15 -1.15 -5.37
N ALA A 312 -3.98 -0.11 -5.53
CA ALA A 312 -3.64 1.27 -5.12
C ALA A 312 -3.39 1.39 -3.60
N LYS A 313 -4.21 0.71 -2.77
CA LYS A 313 -3.99 0.61 -1.32
C LYS A 313 -2.61 0.00 -1.00
N ALA A 314 -2.28 -1.12 -1.63
CA ALA A 314 -0.99 -1.80 -1.45
C ALA A 314 0.21 -0.94 -1.87
N ILE A 315 0.13 -0.26 -3.02
CA ILE A 315 1.15 0.71 -3.47
C ILE A 315 1.40 1.77 -2.40
N SER A 316 0.33 2.38 -1.87
CA SER A 316 0.45 3.44 -0.85
C SER A 316 1.05 2.95 0.48
N ALA A 317 0.78 1.69 0.86
CA ALA A 317 1.37 1.08 2.05
C ALA A 317 2.88 0.86 1.87
N ILE A 318 3.29 0.27 0.74
CA ILE A 318 4.72 0.07 0.42
C ILE A 318 5.45 1.43 0.34
N SER A 319 4.86 2.43 -0.31
CA SER A 319 5.47 3.76 -0.46
C SER A 319 5.56 4.59 0.83
N SER A 320 4.85 4.19 1.90
CA SER A 320 5.01 4.80 3.22
C SER A 320 6.34 4.44 3.90
N LEU A 321 6.99 3.34 3.47
CA LEU A 321 8.26 2.87 4.02
C LEU A 321 9.42 3.70 3.47
N VAL A 322 9.93 4.64 4.28
CA VAL A 322 11.00 5.59 3.91
C VAL A 322 12.20 4.90 3.25
N SER A 323 12.60 3.73 3.77
CA SER A 323 13.71 2.93 3.25
C SER A 323 13.56 2.43 1.81
N PHE A 324 12.34 2.43 1.25
CA PHE A 324 12.09 1.95 -0.12
C PHE A 324 11.83 3.08 -1.12
N GLN A 325 11.71 4.33 -0.65
CA GLN A 325 11.18 5.43 -1.48
C GLN A 325 12.10 5.77 -2.66
N ALA A 326 13.42 5.76 -2.48
CA ALA A 326 14.38 6.03 -3.55
C ALA A 326 14.25 5.02 -4.72
N ASP A 327 14.31 3.72 -4.42
CA ASP A 327 14.16 2.64 -5.41
C ASP A 327 12.79 2.65 -6.09
N ILE A 328 11.72 2.96 -5.34
CA ILE A 328 10.37 3.11 -5.89
C ILE A 328 10.31 4.28 -6.87
N ILE A 329 10.91 5.43 -6.54
CA ILE A 329 10.94 6.59 -7.45
C ILE A 329 11.75 6.27 -8.72
N GLU A 330 12.90 5.63 -8.59
CA GLU A 330 13.72 5.18 -9.73
C GLU A 330 13.04 4.07 -10.58
N LEU A 331 12.12 3.30 -10.00
CA LEU A 331 11.26 2.36 -10.73
C LEU A 331 10.15 3.11 -11.48
N ILE A 332 9.44 4.02 -10.79
CA ILE A 332 8.32 4.79 -11.36
C ILE A 332 8.78 5.67 -12.53
N GLN A 333 9.94 6.34 -12.43
CA GLN A 333 10.51 7.18 -13.49
C GLN A 333 10.67 6.49 -14.86
N LYS A 334 10.70 5.15 -14.89
CA LYS A 334 10.78 4.34 -16.12
C LYS A 334 9.40 4.15 -16.80
N THR A 335 8.34 4.72 -16.21
CA THR A 335 6.94 4.53 -16.61
C THR A 335 6.13 5.83 -16.47
N ASP A 336 5.04 5.94 -17.21
CA ASP A 336 4.01 6.99 -17.08
C ASP A 336 2.81 6.55 -16.21
N LYS A 337 2.81 5.29 -15.73
CA LYS A 337 1.70 4.66 -14.99
C LYS A 337 1.18 5.54 -13.84
N LEU A 338 2.08 6.13 -13.03
CA LEU A 338 1.68 6.95 -11.87
C LEU A 338 0.80 8.15 -12.28
N SER A 339 1.17 8.86 -13.34
CA SER A 339 0.44 10.02 -13.86
C SER A 339 -0.90 9.64 -14.47
N THR A 340 -0.98 8.46 -15.10
CA THR A 340 -2.25 7.90 -15.58
C THR A 340 -3.17 7.50 -14.43
N LEU A 341 -2.64 6.89 -13.38
CA LEU A 341 -3.41 6.47 -12.20
C LEU A 341 -3.97 7.65 -11.38
N LEU A 342 -3.26 8.78 -11.30
CA LEU A 342 -3.78 10.02 -10.70
C LEU A 342 -5.05 10.56 -11.40
N ARG A 343 -5.26 10.20 -12.68
CA ARG A 343 -6.44 10.54 -13.49
C ARG A 343 -7.42 9.39 -13.66
N SER A 344 -7.28 8.31 -12.89
CA SER A 344 -8.19 7.17 -12.94
C SER A 344 -9.64 7.59 -12.68
N SER A 345 -10.60 7.00 -13.38
CA SER A 345 -12.02 7.15 -13.07
C SER A 345 -12.39 6.60 -11.68
N ASN A 346 -11.58 5.69 -11.14
CA ASN A 346 -11.73 5.11 -9.81
C ASN A 346 -11.21 6.06 -8.71
N ASP A 347 -12.13 6.54 -7.87
CA ASP A 347 -11.87 7.51 -6.80
C ASP A 347 -10.93 6.99 -5.71
N GLU A 348 -10.99 5.70 -5.36
CA GLU A 348 -10.04 5.10 -4.41
C GLU A 348 -8.63 5.01 -5.01
N VAL A 349 -8.50 4.73 -6.32
CA VAL A 349 -7.20 4.80 -7.01
C VAL A 349 -6.63 6.21 -6.93
N ARG A 350 -7.39 7.24 -7.34
CA ARG A 350 -6.92 8.64 -7.26
C ARG A 350 -6.47 9.01 -5.84
N LYS A 351 -7.24 8.61 -4.81
CA LYS A 351 -6.93 8.83 -3.39
C LYS A 351 -5.62 8.19 -2.94
N TYR A 352 -5.44 6.87 -3.13
CA TYR A 352 -4.24 6.18 -2.66
C TYR A 352 -3.01 6.48 -3.50
N ILE A 353 -3.19 6.84 -4.77
CA ILE A 353 -2.08 7.27 -5.62
C ILE A 353 -1.66 8.71 -5.28
N ALA A 354 -2.60 9.63 -4.99
CA ALA A 354 -2.25 10.93 -4.40
C ALA A 354 -1.54 10.77 -3.05
N LYS A 355 -1.98 9.83 -2.20
CA LYS A 355 -1.29 9.46 -0.94
C LYS A 355 0.13 8.94 -1.20
N THR A 356 0.30 8.12 -2.23
CA THR A 356 1.60 7.61 -2.69
C THR A 356 2.53 8.74 -3.07
N VAL A 357 2.07 9.70 -3.89
CA VAL A 357 2.86 10.88 -4.28
C VAL A 357 3.19 11.75 -3.06
N ALA A 358 2.28 11.89 -2.10
CA ALA A 358 2.53 12.61 -0.85
C ALA A 358 3.64 11.94 -0.01
N TYR A 359 3.69 10.61 0.07
CA TYR A 359 4.79 9.90 0.73
C TYR A 359 6.11 10.02 -0.04
N LEU A 360 6.12 9.75 -1.35
CA LEU A 360 7.35 9.78 -2.16
C LEU A 360 7.94 11.19 -2.28
N SER A 361 7.13 12.24 -2.16
CA SER A 361 7.61 13.63 -2.08
C SER A 361 8.09 14.06 -0.68
N LEU A 362 7.82 13.31 0.39
CA LEU A 362 8.23 13.71 1.73
C LEU A 362 9.74 13.45 1.95
N ARG A 363 10.49 14.46 2.40
CA ARG A 363 11.95 14.43 2.66
C ARG A 363 12.87 13.95 1.50
N ASN A 364 12.36 13.79 0.28
CA ASN A 364 13.12 13.28 -0.87
C ASN A 364 13.57 14.38 -1.86
N ASP A 365 14.21 15.46 -1.39
CA ASP A 365 14.52 16.65 -2.22
C ASP A 365 15.34 16.36 -3.48
N LYS A 366 16.24 15.35 -3.44
CA LYS A 366 16.99 14.87 -4.61
C LYS A 366 16.09 14.29 -5.72
N TYR A 367 14.96 13.69 -5.34
CA TYR A 367 14.10 12.90 -6.23
C TYR A 367 12.77 13.59 -6.55
N LYS A 368 12.37 14.63 -5.78
CA LYS A 368 11.14 15.41 -5.98
C LYS A 368 10.91 15.88 -7.43
N PRO A 369 11.88 16.53 -8.13
CA PRO A 369 11.62 17.06 -9.47
C PRO A 369 11.21 15.96 -10.46
N ALA A 370 11.84 14.80 -10.37
CA ALA A 370 11.61 13.68 -11.28
C ALA A 370 10.23 13.01 -11.13
N LEU A 371 9.48 13.28 -10.05
CA LEU A 371 8.07 12.90 -9.92
C LEU A 371 7.11 13.90 -10.62
N LEU A 372 7.58 15.09 -10.98
CA LEU A 372 6.80 16.15 -11.63
C LEU A 372 7.06 16.27 -13.14
N VAL A 373 8.18 15.71 -13.62
CA VAL A 373 8.57 15.68 -15.04
C VAL A 373 7.51 14.98 -15.91
N GLY A 374 7.42 15.41 -17.16
CA GLY A 374 6.46 14.89 -18.13
C GLY A 374 5.03 15.26 -17.73
N ASP A 375 4.17 14.25 -17.57
CA ASP A 375 2.76 14.45 -17.25
C ASP A 375 2.48 14.48 -15.72
N GLY A 376 3.51 14.38 -14.85
CA GLY A 376 3.37 14.21 -13.40
C GLY A 376 2.76 15.40 -12.66
N SER A 377 3.32 16.60 -12.85
CA SER A 377 2.79 17.87 -12.32
C SER A 377 1.33 18.10 -12.75
N LYS A 378 1.07 17.99 -14.05
CA LYS A 378 -0.25 18.07 -14.67
C LYS A 378 -1.25 17.05 -14.10
N ALA A 379 -0.85 15.79 -13.93
CA ALA A 379 -1.70 14.75 -13.36
C ALA A 379 -2.04 15.01 -11.88
N LEU A 380 -1.10 15.56 -11.09
CA LEU A 380 -1.36 15.95 -9.71
C LEU A 380 -2.35 17.11 -9.61
N VAL A 381 -2.20 18.13 -10.46
CA VAL A 381 -3.09 19.31 -10.49
C VAL A 381 -4.48 18.96 -11.02
N SER A 382 -4.62 17.91 -11.84
CA SER A 382 -5.92 17.46 -12.36
C SER A 382 -6.97 17.14 -11.28
N ILE A 383 -6.53 16.66 -10.10
CA ILE A 383 -7.39 16.42 -8.93
C ILE A 383 -8.03 17.73 -8.43
N LEU A 384 -7.30 18.85 -8.51
CA LEU A 384 -7.77 20.17 -8.09
C LEU A 384 -8.58 20.86 -9.20
N ALA A 385 -8.17 20.71 -10.47
CA ALA A 385 -8.85 21.32 -11.61
C ALA A 385 -10.27 20.77 -11.82
N ALA A 386 -10.47 19.47 -11.54
CA ALA A 386 -11.77 18.80 -11.57
C ALA A 386 -12.77 19.34 -10.54
N LEU A 387 -12.33 20.07 -9.52
CA LEU A 387 -13.22 20.63 -8.50
C LEU A 387 -14.19 21.68 -9.10
N PRO A 388 -15.41 21.81 -8.55
CA PRO A 388 -16.31 22.89 -8.92
C PRO A 388 -15.70 24.24 -8.54
N GLN A 389 -15.81 25.24 -9.41
CA GLN A 389 -15.35 26.59 -9.09
C GLN A 389 -16.32 27.28 -8.16
N LYS A 390 -15.81 27.77 -7.03
CA LYS A 390 -16.57 28.51 -6.00
C LYS A 390 -16.12 29.97 -5.88
N ILE A 391 -14.94 30.32 -6.41
CA ILE A 391 -14.45 31.70 -6.46
C ILE A 391 -15.17 32.45 -7.60
N PRO A 392 -15.93 33.53 -7.33
CA PRO A 392 -16.65 34.26 -8.38
C PRO A 392 -15.70 34.94 -9.38
N GLY A 393 -15.92 34.71 -10.68
CA GLY A 393 -15.15 35.37 -11.75
C GLY A 393 -13.71 34.89 -11.92
N SER A 394 -13.32 33.79 -11.24
CA SER A 394 -11.96 33.23 -11.26
C SER A 394 -11.59 32.71 -12.67
N VAL A 395 -12.06 31.53 -13.05
CA VAL A 395 -11.86 30.98 -14.40
C VAL A 395 -13.14 31.18 -15.22
N ASN A 396 -13.04 31.82 -16.40
CA ASN A 396 -14.17 31.90 -17.31
C ASN A 396 -14.45 30.52 -17.95
N LYS A 397 -15.71 30.24 -18.32
CA LYS A 397 -16.16 28.96 -18.87
C LYS A 397 -15.25 28.40 -19.99
N LYS A 398 -14.84 29.24 -20.96
CA LYS A 398 -13.98 28.82 -22.07
C LYS A 398 -12.57 28.44 -21.61
N THR A 399 -11.98 29.21 -20.70
CA THR A 399 -10.68 28.87 -20.09
C THR A 399 -10.79 27.59 -19.26
N ARG A 400 -11.86 27.42 -18.49
CA ARG A 400 -12.09 26.22 -17.67
C ARG A 400 -12.20 24.95 -18.53
N ILE A 401 -12.92 25.02 -19.65
CA ILE A 401 -13.03 23.91 -20.62
C ILE A 401 -11.64 23.56 -21.20
N ASN A 402 -10.84 24.57 -21.58
CA ASN A 402 -9.47 24.34 -22.08
C ASN A 402 -8.56 23.71 -21.01
N ASP A 403 -8.62 24.19 -19.77
CA ASP A 403 -7.83 23.67 -18.65
C ASP A 403 -8.24 22.24 -18.28
N LEU A 404 -9.55 21.93 -18.26
CA LEU A 404 -10.04 20.57 -18.02
C LEU A 404 -9.58 19.63 -19.14
N GLY A 405 -9.65 20.06 -20.40
CA GLY A 405 -9.12 19.29 -21.54
C GLY A 405 -7.61 19.06 -21.44
N TYR A 406 -6.85 20.06 -20.97
CA TYR A 406 -5.43 19.91 -20.65
C TYR A 406 -5.20 18.91 -19.51
N TYR A 407 -5.70 19.19 -18.30
CA TYR A 407 -5.39 18.42 -17.10
C TYR A 407 -5.91 16.98 -17.11
N LEU A 408 -7.14 16.77 -17.62
CA LEU A 408 -7.78 15.46 -17.64
C LEU A 408 -7.45 14.64 -18.91
N ASN A 409 -6.73 15.21 -19.89
CA ASN A 409 -6.50 14.61 -21.21
C ASN A 409 -7.81 14.18 -21.92
N THR A 410 -8.91 14.94 -21.75
CA THR A 410 -10.23 14.62 -22.33
C THR A 410 -10.64 15.60 -23.42
N THR A 411 -11.32 15.10 -24.47
CA THR A 411 -12.02 15.94 -25.44
C THR A 411 -13.38 16.43 -24.92
N ASP A 412 -13.94 15.75 -23.92
CA ASP A 412 -15.33 15.89 -23.50
C ASP A 412 -15.47 16.81 -22.27
N ALA A 413 -14.65 17.86 -22.23
CA ALA A 413 -14.57 18.81 -21.10
C ALA A 413 -15.90 19.57 -20.84
N ASP A 414 -16.82 19.60 -21.81
CA ASP A 414 -18.16 20.20 -21.68
C ASP A 414 -19.06 19.49 -20.64
N THR A 415 -18.81 18.21 -20.34
CA THR A 415 -19.62 17.44 -19.37
C THR A 415 -19.33 17.80 -17.90
N TYR A 416 -18.13 18.30 -17.60
CA TYR A 416 -17.66 18.63 -16.25
C TYR A 416 -18.10 20.02 -15.75
N ASP A 417 -18.80 20.81 -16.57
CA ASP A 417 -19.19 22.20 -16.24
C ASP A 417 -20.67 22.37 -15.88
N GLY A 418 -21.33 21.28 -15.46
CA GLY A 418 -22.52 21.26 -14.59
C GLY A 418 -23.85 21.87 -15.08
N GLU A 419 -23.89 22.62 -16.19
CA GLU A 419 -25.04 23.49 -16.50
C GLU A 419 -25.91 23.12 -17.72
N LYS A 420 -25.56 22.12 -18.55
CA LYS A 420 -26.37 21.78 -19.74
C LYS A 420 -26.53 20.29 -20.04
N GLY A 421 -27.55 19.69 -19.44
CA GLY A 421 -28.15 18.45 -19.91
C GLY A 421 -29.46 18.18 -19.19
N LYS A 422 -30.57 17.89 -19.90
CA LYS A 422 -31.85 17.52 -19.26
C LYS A 422 -31.83 16.14 -18.58
N ASN A 423 -30.70 15.43 -18.66
CA ASN A 423 -30.41 14.19 -17.94
C ASN A 423 -29.25 14.35 -16.94
N ALA A 424 -28.84 15.59 -16.59
CA ALA A 424 -27.71 15.88 -15.69
C ALA A 424 -28.04 15.68 -14.19
N THR A 425 -28.90 14.70 -13.87
CA THR A 425 -29.16 14.20 -12.51
C THR A 425 -28.33 12.97 -12.16
N ALA A 426 -27.43 12.55 -13.05
CA ALA A 426 -26.40 11.53 -12.79
C ALA A 426 -25.00 12.15 -12.91
N GLN A 427 -24.10 11.77 -11.98
CA GLN A 427 -22.70 12.22 -11.89
C GLN A 427 -22.45 13.69 -11.51
N VAL A 428 -22.98 14.13 -10.36
CA VAL A 428 -22.10 14.86 -9.44
C VAL A 428 -21.15 13.82 -8.87
N GLN A 429 -19.95 13.71 -9.45
CA GLN A 429 -18.91 12.80 -8.95
C GLN A 429 -18.59 13.21 -7.50
N THR A 430 -18.85 12.32 -6.54
CA THR A 430 -18.71 12.60 -5.11
C THR A 430 -17.27 13.01 -4.80
N VAL A 431 -17.07 14.28 -4.45
CA VAL A 431 -15.71 14.83 -4.39
C VAL A 431 -14.94 14.22 -3.23
N ASN A 432 -14.00 13.31 -3.54
CA ASN A 432 -13.18 12.61 -2.57
C ASN A 432 -12.20 13.57 -1.86
N SER A 433 -12.61 14.11 -0.70
CA SER A 433 -11.83 15.06 0.11
C SER A 433 -10.45 14.52 0.51
N ALA A 434 -10.33 13.22 0.76
CA ALA A 434 -9.05 12.58 1.09
C ALA A 434 -8.07 12.61 -0.10
N ALA A 435 -8.54 12.40 -1.32
CA ALA A 435 -7.72 12.55 -2.52
C ALA A 435 -7.20 13.99 -2.69
N VAL A 436 -8.08 14.98 -2.47
CA VAL A 436 -7.71 16.41 -2.50
C VAL A 436 -6.71 16.75 -1.40
N SER A 437 -6.94 16.28 -0.17
CA SER A 437 -6.03 16.51 0.96
C SER A 437 -4.64 15.93 0.71
N HIS A 438 -4.55 14.72 0.16
CA HIS A 438 -3.27 14.12 -0.22
C HIS A 438 -2.60 14.86 -1.39
N ALA A 439 -3.37 15.32 -2.38
CA ALA A 439 -2.83 16.12 -3.49
C ALA A 439 -2.27 17.47 -3.00
N CYS A 440 -2.99 18.18 -2.13
CA CYS A 440 -2.51 19.41 -1.48
C CYS A 440 -1.28 19.15 -0.59
N CYS A 441 -1.22 18.01 0.11
CA CYS A 441 -0.05 17.61 0.89
C CYS A 441 1.18 17.42 -0.01
N ALA A 442 1.03 16.69 -1.13
CA ALA A 442 2.08 16.48 -2.12
C ALA A 442 2.55 17.81 -2.76
N LEU A 443 1.63 18.67 -3.19
CA LEU A 443 1.94 20.01 -3.72
C LEU A 443 2.76 20.82 -2.71
N ALA A 444 2.38 20.81 -1.42
CA ALA A 444 3.14 21.48 -0.38
C ALA A 444 4.55 20.88 -0.16
N ASN A 445 4.70 19.56 -0.27
CA ASN A 445 6.01 18.89 -0.18
C ASN A 445 6.91 19.25 -1.38
N PHE A 446 6.36 19.27 -2.59
CA PHE A 446 7.08 19.66 -3.81
C PHE A 446 7.51 21.12 -3.79
N ALA A 447 6.64 22.01 -3.29
CA ALA A 447 6.92 23.45 -3.22
C ALA A 447 8.12 23.83 -2.32
N THR A 448 8.71 22.92 -1.53
CA THR A 448 9.95 23.22 -0.77
C THR A 448 11.23 23.12 -1.62
N ASN A 449 11.14 22.68 -2.88
CA ASN A 449 12.29 22.42 -3.74
C ASN A 449 12.24 23.31 -4.99
N ASN A 450 13.38 23.95 -5.32
CA ASN A 450 13.43 24.99 -6.35
C ASN A 450 13.06 24.50 -7.75
N GLU A 451 13.55 23.34 -8.18
CA GLU A 451 13.19 22.80 -9.50
C GLU A 451 11.73 22.32 -9.52
N SER A 452 11.25 21.78 -8.40
CA SER A 452 9.88 21.29 -8.26
C SER A 452 8.86 22.42 -8.29
N GLN A 453 9.11 23.54 -7.59
CA GLN A 453 8.20 24.69 -7.59
C GLN A 453 8.10 25.34 -8.97
N ILE A 454 9.20 25.41 -9.75
CA ILE A 454 9.17 25.90 -11.14
C ILE A 454 8.27 25.01 -12.01
N ASN A 455 8.39 23.68 -11.89
CA ASN A 455 7.54 22.73 -12.62
C ASN A 455 6.05 22.82 -12.23
N LEU A 456 5.75 23.18 -10.98
CA LEU A 456 4.39 23.47 -10.53
C LEU A 456 3.88 24.82 -11.08
N MET A 457 4.62 25.91 -10.90
CA MET A 457 4.23 27.26 -11.32
C MET A 457 4.08 27.41 -12.84
N ALA A 458 4.65 26.50 -13.63
CA ALA A 458 4.40 26.39 -15.07
C ALA A 458 2.99 25.87 -15.44
N GLN A 459 2.23 25.31 -14.49
CA GLN A 459 0.91 24.71 -14.73
C GLN A 459 -0.19 25.79 -14.83
N PRO A 460 -1.03 25.80 -15.89
CA PRO A 460 -2.06 26.84 -16.10
C PRO A 460 -3.02 27.02 -14.92
N HIS A 461 -3.12 28.26 -14.42
CA HIS A 461 -4.01 28.68 -13.32
C HIS A 461 -3.79 27.89 -12.01
N LEU A 462 -2.59 27.36 -11.76
CA LEU A 462 -2.30 26.56 -10.55
C LEU A 462 -2.74 27.24 -9.25
N LEU A 463 -2.31 28.49 -9.04
CA LEU A 463 -2.60 29.26 -7.82
C LEU A 463 -4.11 29.42 -7.59
N GLU A 464 -4.87 29.60 -8.67
CA GLU A 464 -6.33 29.75 -8.68
C GLU A 464 -7.01 28.43 -8.30
N TYR A 465 -6.56 27.30 -8.85
CA TYR A 465 -7.02 25.97 -8.45
C TYR A 465 -6.68 25.62 -7.01
N ILE A 466 -5.46 25.93 -6.54
CA ILE A 466 -5.06 25.79 -5.12
C ILE A 466 -5.98 26.63 -4.21
N CYS A 467 -6.26 27.88 -4.58
CA CYS A 467 -7.11 28.77 -3.79
C CYS A 467 -8.58 28.32 -3.77
N ASN A 468 -9.08 27.78 -4.89
CA ASN A 468 -10.45 27.29 -4.99
C ASN A 468 -10.72 26.11 -4.03
N VAL A 469 -9.72 25.29 -3.71
CA VAL A 469 -9.86 24.16 -2.77
C VAL A 469 -10.47 24.59 -1.43
N CYS A 470 -10.00 25.69 -0.83
CA CYS A 470 -10.51 26.16 0.47
C CYS A 470 -11.96 26.68 0.39
N HIS A 471 -12.40 27.12 -0.79
CA HIS A 471 -13.77 27.54 -1.03
C HIS A 471 -14.72 26.35 -1.28
N VAL A 472 -14.18 25.22 -1.74
CA VAL A 472 -14.91 23.95 -1.89
C VAL A 472 -15.03 23.21 -0.55
N PHE A 473 -14.02 23.30 0.31
CA PHE A 473 -13.95 22.59 1.59
C PHE A 473 -13.81 23.52 2.82
N PRO A 474 -14.72 24.49 3.03
CA PRO A 474 -14.55 25.58 4.01
C PRO A 474 -14.44 25.16 5.48
N GLN A 475 -14.70 23.89 5.82
CA GLN A 475 -14.60 23.35 7.19
C GLN A 475 -13.43 22.35 7.35
N HIS A 476 -12.67 22.04 6.30
CA HIS A 476 -11.70 20.93 6.30
C HIS A 476 -10.30 21.37 6.72
N VAL A 477 -10.04 21.36 8.03
CA VAL A 477 -8.80 21.86 8.66
C VAL A 477 -7.50 21.30 8.05
N GLU A 478 -7.42 20.00 7.74
CA GLU A 478 -6.20 19.41 7.16
C GLU A 478 -5.90 19.93 5.74
N ILE A 479 -6.93 20.06 4.90
CA ILE A 479 -6.82 20.67 3.57
C ILE A 479 -6.36 22.12 3.70
N HIS A 480 -6.95 22.89 4.63
CA HIS A 480 -6.54 24.26 4.92
C HIS A 480 -5.06 24.35 5.37
N ARG A 481 -4.60 23.43 6.24
CA ARG A 481 -3.19 23.34 6.64
C ARG A 481 -2.28 23.10 5.44
N HIS A 482 -2.62 22.11 4.59
CA HIS A 482 -1.82 21.79 3.41
C HIS A 482 -1.80 22.91 2.36
N VAL A 483 -2.93 23.57 2.11
CA VAL A 483 -2.99 24.71 1.17
C VAL A 483 -2.19 25.89 1.69
N ALA A 484 -2.37 26.29 2.96
CA ALA A 484 -1.58 27.37 3.56
C ALA A 484 -0.07 27.03 3.55
N ARG A 485 0.31 25.78 3.84
CA ARG A 485 1.71 25.30 3.75
C ARG A 485 2.25 25.37 2.33
N CYS A 486 1.46 25.00 1.33
CA CYS A 486 1.82 25.07 -0.09
C CYS A 486 2.09 26.52 -0.52
N LEU A 487 1.13 27.41 -0.24
CA LEU A 487 1.28 28.83 -0.57
C LEU A 487 2.48 29.47 0.15
N ALA A 488 2.70 29.16 1.43
CA ALA A 488 3.87 29.64 2.17
C ALA A 488 5.21 29.13 1.59
N ASN A 489 5.22 27.92 1.02
CA ASN A 489 6.40 27.35 0.36
C ASN A 489 6.63 27.96 -1.02
N LEU A 490 5.57 28.20 -1.82
CA LEU A 490 5.69 28.89 -3.11
C LEU A 490 6.16 30.34 -2.95
N ALA A 491 5.65 31.05 -1.93
CA ALA A 491 6.02 32.44 -1.63
C ALA A 491 7.47 32.63 -1.14
N LEU A 492 8.16 31.54 -0.77
CA LEU A 492 9.56 31.58 -0.38
C LEU A 492 10.48 32.00 -1.54
N TYR A 493 10.03 31.78 -2.78
CA TYR A 493 10.75 32.08 -4.01
C TYR A 493 10.29 33.44 -4.54
N GLU A 494 11.22 34.41 -4.64
CA GLU A 494 10.92 35.79 -5.00
C GLU A 494 10.23 35.90 -6.37
N GLU A 495 10.61 35.03 -7.31
CA GLU A 495 10.08 34.97 -8.67
C GLU A 495 8.58 34.67 -8.72
N ASN A 496 8.03 34.01 -7.69
CA ASN A 496 6.61 33.67 -7.60
C ASN A 496 5.76 34.83 -7.06
N ASN A 497 6.35 35.78 -6.33
CA ASN A 497 5.58 36.69 -5.49
C ASN A 497 4.77 37.71 -6.29
N GLN A 498 5.29 38.18 -7.43
CA GLN A 498 4.50 39.00 -8.35
C GLN A 498 3.26 38.23 -8.87
N ALA A 499 3.44 36.96 -9.23
CA ALA A 499 2.36 36.10 -9.70
C ALA A 499 1.31 35.83 -8.61
N MET A 500 1.75 35.64 -7.35
CA MET A 500 0.91 35.37 -6.18
C MET A 500 0.16 36.59 -5.62
N LEU A 501 0.49 37.80 -6.07
CA LEU A 501 -0.14 39.05 -5.61
C LEU A 501 -0.97 39.75 -6.71
N THR A 502 -0.84 39.34 -7.97
CA THR A 502 -1.49 40.00 -9.10
C THR A 502 -2.98 39.62 -9.22
N ASP A 503 -3.85 40.62 -9.06
CA ASP A 503 -5.29 40.53 -9.32
C ASP A 503 -5.58 40.44 -10.84
N ASN A 504 -6.11 39.31 -11.31
CA ASN A 504 -6.44 39.04 -12.71
C ASN A 504 -7.74 39.78 -13.19
N LYS A 505 -7.98 41.01 -12.71
CA LYS A 505 -9.28 41.72 -12.72
C LYS A 505 -9.53 42.67 -13.91
N LYS A 506 -8.59 42.91 -14.82
CA LYS A 506 -8.80 43.85 -15.94
C LYS A 506 -9.60 43.23 -17.09
N SER A 507 -10.83 43.70 -17.28
CA SER A 507 -11.66 43.37 -18.44
C SER A 507 -11.04 43.91 -19.74
N GLY A 508 -10.54 43.02 -20.59
CA GLY A 508 -10.00 43.34 -21.92
C GLY A 508 -8.55 42.95 -22.14
N GLU A 509 -7.77 42.78 -21.07
CA GLU A 509 -6.43 42.18 -21.15
C GLU A 509 -6.56 40.64 -21.16
N LYS A 510 -5.62 39.93 -21.82
CA LYS A 510 -5.53 38.48 -21.70
C LYS A 510 -5.14 38.16 -20.25
N LYS A 511 -6.02 37.50 -19.47
CA LYS A 511 -5.67 36.99 -18.15
C LYS A 511 -4.34 36.27 -18.22
N ASN A 512 -3.39 36.64 -17.36
CA ASN A 512 -2.15 35.88 -17.28
C ASN A 512 -2.48 34.57 -16.57
N LYS A 513 -2.34 33.45 -17.28
CA LYS A 513 -2.63 32.10 -16.77
C LYS A 513 -1.78 31.74 -15.54
N ASP A 514 -0.68 32.46 -15.33
CA ASP A 514 0.29 32.16 -14.28
C ASP A 514 0.09 33.04 -13.02
N CYS A 515 -0.88 33.97 -13.02
CA CYS A 515 -1.10 34.93 -11.91
C CYS A 515 -2.43 34.74 -11.17
N PHE A 516 -2.40 34.83 -9.84
CA PHE A 516 -3.60 34.89 -9.00
C PHE A 516 -3.26 35.45 -7.61
N ASN A 517 -4.01 36.45 -7.12
CA ASN A 517 -3.85 37.00 -5.79
C ASN A 517 -4.30 36.01 -4.70
N VAL A 518 -3.35 35.48 -3.92
CA VAL A 518 -3.61 34.44 -2.92
C VAL A 518 -4.05 34.99 -1.56
N LEU A 519 -3.85 36.28 -1.29
CA LEU A 519 -4.12 36.90 0.02
C LEU A 519 -5.58 36.74 0.48
N PRO A 520 -6.62 36.96 -0.35
CA PRO A 520 -8.01 36.78 0.08
C PRO A 520 -8.30 35.36 0.57
N THR A 521 -7.66 34.35 -0.01
CA THR A 521 -7.83 32.95 0.40
C THR A 521 -7.11 32.66 1.72
N LEU A 522 -5.88 33.17 1.88
CA LEU A 522 -5.13 33.05 3.14
C LEU A 522 -5.90 33.67 4.31
N LEU A 523 -6.53 34.83 4.09
CA LEU A 523 -7.32 35.53 5.10
C LEU A 523 -8.70 34.88 5.33
N LEU A 524 -9.34 34.32 4.30
CA LEU A 524 -10.55 33.52 4.45
C LEU A 524 -10.31 32.32 5.37
N VAL A 525 -9.23 31.58 5.14
CA VAL A 525 -8.83 30.42 5.95
C VAL A 525 -8.39 30.84 7.36
N GLY A 526 -7.88 32.06 7.51
CA GLY A 526 -7.40 32.63 8.77
C GLY A 526 -8.46 32.92 9.83
N LYS A 527 -9.70 33.24 9.44
CA LYS A 527 -10.74 33.80 10.35
C LYS A 527 -11.00 32.96 11.61
N ASP A 528 -10.99 31.64 11.47
CA ASP A 528 -11.18 30.67 12.57
C ASP A 528 -10.05 29.62 12.59
N ALA A 529 -8.83 30.00 12.18
CA ALA A 529 -7.72 29.08 12.02
C ALA A 529 -7.24 28.48 13.36
N LYS A 530 -7.10 27.14 13.40
CA LYS A 530 -6.30 26.47 14.44
C LYS A 530 -4.82 26.85 14.30
N ALA A 531 -4.06 26.84 15.39
CA ALA A 531 -2.65 27.26 15.44
C ALA A 531 -1.77 26.70 14.30
N GLY A 532 -1.86 25.40 14.00
CA GLY A 532 -1.08 24.78 12.91
C GLY A 532 -1.44 25.26 11.49
N VAL A 533 -2.63 25.83 11.27
CA VAL A 533 -2.99 26.52 10.02
C VAL A 533 -2.51 27.97 10.07
N GLN A 534 -2.71 28.64 11.20
CA GLN A 534 -2.28 30.02 11.45
C GLN A 534 -0.79 30.23 11.21
N ARG A 535 0.08 29.32 11.69
CA ARG A 535 1.54 29.34 11.47
C ARG A 535 1.89 29.50 9.99
N HIS A 536 1.27 28.69 9.13
CA HIS A 536 1.54 28.71 7.70
C HIS A 536 0.96 29.94 7.01
N ILE A 537 -0.19 30.47 7.44
CA ILE A 537 -0.73 31.73 6.93
C ILE A 537 0.22 32.89 7.24
N VAL A 538 0.68 33.00 8.50
CA VAL A 538 1.63 34.05 8.91
C VAL A 538 2.94 33.93 8.14
N ARG A 539 3.47 32.70 7.95
CA ARG A 539 4.66 32.47 7.12
C ARG A 539 4.46 32.85 5.65
N ALA A 540 3.29 32.60 5.06
CA ALA A 540 2.99 33.03 3.70
C ALA A 540 2.99 34.56 3.57
N ILE A 541 2.33 35.27 4.50
CA ILE A 541 2.30 36.74 4.52
C ILE A 541 3.71 37.31 4.74
N ASP A 542 4.48 36.74 5.68
CA ASP A 542 5.86 37.14 5.97
C ASP A 542 6.76 37.05 4.74
N ASN A 543 6.71 35.93 4.01
CA ASN A 543 7.45 35.73 2.76
C ASN A 543 7.00 36.70 1.65
N LEU A 544 5.69 36.81 1.39
CA LEU A 544 5.14 37.70 0.34
C LEU A 544 5.49 39.18 0.59
N THR A 545 5.47 39.62 1.86
CA THR A 545 5.75 41.02 2.23
C THR A 545 7.25 41.34 2.33
N SER A 546 8.14 40.34 2.38
CA SER A 546 9.59 40.57 2.51
C SER A 546 10.29 40.81 1.17
N ASN A 547 9.68 40.33 0.09
CA ASN A 547 10.35 40.08 -1.19
C ASN A 547 9.87 41.01 -2.32
N MET A 548 9.34 42.19 -2.00
CA MET A 548 8.95 43.20 -2.99
C MET A 548 9.76 44.47 -2.82
N LEU A 549 10.20 45.01 -3.94
CA LEU A 549 10.84 46.32 -4.02
C LEU A 549 9.77 47.40 -3.90
N ILE A 550 9.97 48.35 -2.98
CA ILE A 550 9.07 49.46 -2.72
C ILE A 550 9.75 50.74 -3.22
N ASP A 551 9.15 51.38 -4.22
CA ASP A 551 9.45 52.76 -4.58
C ASP A 551 8.37 53.71 -4.03
N ASP A 552 8.60 55.02 -4.11
CA ASP A 552 7.69 56.04 -3.57
C ASP A 552 6.29 56.01 -4.23
N SER A 553 6.11 55.36 -5.38
CA SER A 553 4.81 55.17 -6.04
C SER A 553 4.12 53.86 -5.67
N ALA A 554 4.84 52.93 -5.04
CA ALA A 554 4.36 51.61 -4.65
C ALA A 554 3.68 51.57 -3.27
N VAL A 555 3.85 52.59 -2.42
CA VAL A 555 3.32 52.61 -1.04
C VAL A 555 1.79 52.51 -0.98
N ASP A 556 1.06 53.27 -1.80
CA ASP A 556 -0.41 53.18 -1.87
C ASP A 556 -0.86 51.78 -2.35
N HIS A 557 -0.13 51.20 -3.30
CA HIS A 557 -0.39 49.84 -3.80
C HIS A 557 -0.10 48.78 -2.72
N TRP A 558 0.92 49.00 -1.89
CA TRP A 558 1.28 48.14 -0.76
C TRP A 558 0.16 48.05 0.27
N HIS A 559 -0.37 49.21 0.69
CA HIS A 559 -1.52 49.26 1.59
C HIS A 559 -2.78 48.66 0.97
N GLN A 560 -3.00 48.86 -0.33
CA GLN A 560 -4.12 48.26 -1.06
C GLN A 560 -4.05 46.71 -1.09
N LEU A 561 -2.85 46.13 -1.25
CA LEU A 561 -2.66 44.68 -1.28
C LEU A 561 -2.71 44.03 0.11
N PHE A 562 -1.99 44.60 1.08
CA PHE A 562 -1.75 43.95 2.37
C PHE A 562 -2.57 44.51 3.55
N GLY A 563 -3.41 45.53 3.35
CA GLY A 563 -4.19 46.17 4.43
C GLY A 563 -4.97 45.18 5.31
N ASP A 564 -5.77 44.30 4.71
CA ASP A 564 -6.53 43.27 5.44
C ASP A 564 -5.60 42.24 6.12
N ALA A 565 -4.43 41.97 5.54
CA ALA A 565 -3.43 41.08 6.14
C ALA A 565 -2.80 41.70 7.39
N TYR A 566 -2.49 43.00 7.38
CA TYR A 566 -2.01 43.71 8.57
C TYR A 566 -3.04 43.75 9.68
N ILE A 567 -4.34 43.88 9.36
CA ILE A 567 -5.43 43.79 10.34
C ILE A 567 -5.43 42.40 11.00
N TYR A 568 -5.34 41.33 10.22
CA TYR A 568 -5.28 39.95 10.71
C TYR A 568 -4.03 39.67 11.58
N ILE A 569 -2.85 40.12 11.16
CA ILE A 569 -1.60 39.98 11.94
C ILE A 569 -1.70 40.73 13.28
N ASN A 570 -2.29 41.94 13.29
CA ASN A 570 -2.55 42.69 14.52
C ASN A 570 -3.55 41.98 15.45
N GLN A 571 -4.55 41.28 14.93
CA GLN A 571 -5.47 40.48 15.73
C GLN A 571 -4.76 39.32 16.44
N ILE A 572 -3.85 38.62 15.75
CA ILE A 572 -3.01 37.57 16.34
C ILE A 572 -2.17 38.11 17.50
N LEU A 573 -1.47 39.24 17.28
CA LEU A 573 -0.62 39.85 18.31
C LEU A 573 -1.41 40.36 19.52
N LYS A 574 -2.64 40.87 19.32
CA LYS A 574 -3.53 41.27 20.42
C LYS A 574 -4.05 40.07 21.21
N LYS A 575 -4.42 38.99 20.53
CA LYS A 575 -4.88 37.76 21.18
C LYS A 575 -3.76 37.16 22.06
N GLN A 576 -2.53 37.13 21.55
CA GLN A 576 -1.34 36.72 22.32
C GLN A 576 -1.13 37.51 23.62
N GLN A 577 -1.45 38.81 23.62
CA GLN A 577 -1.33 39.66 24.81
C GLN A 577 -2.47 39.46 25.81
N ALA A 578 -3.62 38.96 25.37
CA ALA A 578 -4.78 38.69 26.20
C ALA A 578 -4.73 37.29 26.86
N ASP A 579 -4.24 36.28 26.14
CA ASP A 579 -4.23 34.88 26.58
C ASP A 579 -3.07 34.55 27.56
N GLY A 580 -2.03 35.40 27.66
CA GLY A 580 -0.93 35.27 28.62
C GLY A 580 0.17 34.26 28.22
N GLU A 581 0.91 33.75 29.22
CA GLU A 581 1.97 32.74 29.01
C GLU A 581 1.41 31.31 28.75
N ASP A 582 0.10 31.09 28.93
CA ASP A 582 -0.58 29.81 28.69
C ASP A 582 -0.86 29.64 27.18
N ASN A 583 0.25 29.50 26.44
CA ASN A 583 0.32 30.02 25.09
C ASN A 583 -0.15 29.03 24.00
N THR A 584 -1.21 29.37 23.29
CA THR A 584 -1.75 28.56 22.16
C THR A 584 -1.12 28.84 20.79
N VAL A 585 -0.26 29.86 20.66
CA VAL A 585 0.39 30.26 19.39
C VAL A 585 1.91 30.11 19.50
N ASP A 586 2.54 29.46 18.53
CA ASP A 586 3.97 29.20 18.60
C ASP A 586 4.86 30.45 18.46
N VAL A 587 6.07 30.34 19.00
CA VAL A 587 7.03 31.44 19.12
C VAL A 587 7.52 31.95 17.76
N ASP A 588 7.63 31.10 16.72
CA ASP A 588 8.04 31.54 15.38
C ASP A 588 6.94 32.38 14.71
N THR A 589 5.69 31.92 14.80
CA THR A 589 4.50 32.66 14.35
C THR A 589 4.46 34.07 14.95
N ILE A 590 4.72 34.22 16.25
CA ILE A 590 4.74 35.54 16.90
C ILE A 590 5.96 36.39 16.46
N LYS A 591 7.13 35.79 16.24
CA LYS A 591 8.31 36.51 15.70
C LYS A 591 8.03 37.05 14.29
N ARG A 592 7.47 36.23 13.39
CA ARG A 592 7.08 36.63 12.03
C ARG A 592 5.99 37.69 12.04
N ALA A 593 4.96 37.53 12.87
CA ALA A 593 3.91 38.55 13.04
C ALA A 593 4.50 39.92 13.43
N LYS A 594 5.47 39.96 14.36
CA LYS A 594 6.19 41.20 14.72
C LYS A 594 7.06 41.75 13.57
N SER A 595 7.73 40.88 12.81
CA SER A 595 8.51 41.27 11.61
C SER A 595 7.63 41.96 10.56
N ILE A 596 6.45 41.40 10.27
CA ILE A 596 5.49 41.96 9.31
C ILE A 596 5.06 43.38 9.72
N ILE A 597 4.69 43.59 10.99
CA ILE A 597 4.29 44.92 11.49
C ILE A 597 5.46 45.91 11.47
N ALA A 598 6.66 45.51 11.91
CA ALA A 598 7.83 46.38 11.87
C ALA A 598 8.23 46.79 10.44
N ARG A 599 7.90 45.97 9.43
CA ARG A 599 8.09 46.33 8.01
C ARG A 599 7.01 47.30 7.53
N GLN A 600 5.75 47.11 7.92
CA GLN A 600 4.67 48.09 7.68
C GLN A 600 5.03 49.48 8.24
N GLU A 601 5.41 49.56 9.52
CA GLU A 601 5.75 50.81 10.20
C GLU A 601 6.92 51.54 9.53
N LYS A 602 7.93 50.82 9.02
CA LYS A 602 9.06 51.44 8.28
C LYS A 602 8.64 52.07 6.96
N ILE A 603 7.66 51.47 6.27
CA ILE A 603 7.12 51.96 5.00
C ILE A 603 6.28 53.21 5.24
N GLU A 604 5.39 53.18 6.24
CA GLU A 604 4.55 54.32 6.64
C GLU A 604 5.39 55.54 7.09
N ASN A 605 6.59 55.31 7.63
CA ASN A 605 7.52 56.37 8.05
C ASN A 605 8.53 56.81 6.97
N GLY A 606 8.40 56.35 5.71
CA GLY A 606 9.19 56.84 4.58
C GLY A 606 10.66 56.38 4.55
N GLY A 607 10.97 55.19 5.08
CA GLY A 607 12.31 54.62 5.02
C GLY A 607 12.65 54.01 3.65
N THR A 608 13.79 54.38 3.06
CA THR A 608 14.27 53.81 1.79
C THR A 608 14.86 52.40 1.95
N VAL A 609 14.78 51.62 0.87
CA VAL A 609 14.98 50.16 0.84
C VAL A 609 16.41 49.68 1.15
N ASP A 610 17.44 50.52 1.04
CA ASP A 610 18.84 50.12 1.27
C ASP A 610 19.15 49.64 2.72
N ALA A 611 18.24 49.91 3.66
CA ALA A 611 18.32 49.41 5.05
C ALA A 611 17.57 48.07 5.28
N ILE A 612 16.96 47.47 4.25
CA ILE A 612 16.14 46.24 4.38
C ILE A 612 17.00 44.97 4.39
N THR A 613 18.13 44.94 3.67
CA THR A 613 19.05 43.79 3.64
C THR A 613 20.04 43.75 4.80
N THR A 614 20.44 44.90 5.35
CA THR A 614 21.52 45.01 6.36
C THR A 614 21.09 44.72 7.80
N ALA A 615 19.78 44.63 8.09
CA ALA A 615 19.27 44.20 9.39
C ALA A 615 19.17 42.65 9.53
N ASN A 616 19.42 41.90 8.45
CA ASN A 616 19.26 40.45 8.42
C ASN A 616 20.54 39.66 8.79
N GLU A 617 21.66 40.32 9.11
CA GLU A 617 22.89 39.63 9.56
C GLU A 617 22.81 39.03 10.97
N THR A 618 21.70 39.23 11.69
CA THR A 618 21.35 38.48 12.91
C THR A 618 20.14 37.56 12.75
N ALA A 619 19.62 37.38 11.52
CA ALA A 619 18.75 36.25 11.24
C ALA A 619 19.58 34.96 11.28
N ALA A 620 19.04 33.92 11.91
CA ALA A 620 19.62 32.59 11.81
C ALA A 620 19.74 32.21 10.31
N PRO A 621 20.75 31.40 9.92
CA PRO A 621 20.90 30.99 8.53
C PRO A 621 19.59 30.38 8.01
N PRO A 622 19.34 30.43 6.67
CA PRO A 622 18.19 29.74 6.09
C PRO A 622 18.17 28.31 6.64
N PRO A 623 17.00 27.81 7.10
CA PRO A 623 16.94 26.54 7.80
C PRO A 623 17.66 25.48 6.98
N THR A 624 18.78 24.99 7.52
CA THR A 624 19.41 23.78 6.99
C THR A 624 18.37 22.68 6.99
N LEU A 625 18.52 21.69 6.11
CA LEU A 625 17.59 20.57 5.95
C LEU A 625 17.11 19.98 7.31
N ALA A 626 17.99 20.00 8.33
CA ALA A 626 17.71 19.71 9.73
C ALA A 626 16.45 20.35 10.35
N ALA A 627 16.12 21.62 10.09
CA ALA A 627 14.93 22.25 10.68
C ALA A 627 13.63 21.80 9.98
N ALA A 628 13.71 21.40 8.70
CA ALA A 628 12.61 20.71 8.03
C ALA A 628 12.51 19.22 8.47
N GLU A 629 13.59 18.62 8.98
CA GLU A 629 13.59 17.29 9.59
C GLU A 629 12.91 17.28 10.98
N GLU A 630 12.98 18.38 11.75
CA GLU A 630 12.30 18.53 13.05
C GLU A 630 10.77 18.65 12.90
N GLU A 631 10.23 19.58 12.10
CA GLU A 631 8.77 19.68 11.88
C GLU A 631 8.21 18.39 11.24
N ALA A 632 8.99 17.71 10.37
CA ALA A 632 8.57 16.45 9.80
C ALA A 632 8.58 15.28 10.81
N ASN A 633 9.25 15.40 11.96
CA ASN A 633 9.21 14.41 13.04
C ASN A 633 7.94 14.55 13.91
N GLU A 634 7.33 15.73 14.02
CA GLU A 634 6.02 15.89 14.68
C GLU A 634 4.91 15.15 13.92
N ILE A 635 4.93 15.20 12.58
CA ILE A 635 4.00 14.44 11.71
C ILE A 635 4.14 12.91 11.91
N GLY A 636 5.31 12.45 12.35
CA GLY A 636 5.56 11.06 12.73
C GLY A 636 4.97 10.66 14.08
N LYS A 637 4.80 11.61 15.02
CA LYS A 637 4.20 11.33 16.34
C LYS A 637 2.68 11.24 16.26
N ASP A 638 2.03 12.16 15.54
CA ASP A 638 0.56 12.17 15.37
C ASP A 638 0.02 10.99 14.52
N ASN A 639 0.90 10.28 13.79
CA ASN A 639 0.55 9.04 13.07
C ASN A 639 1.04 7.76 13.78
N SER A 640 1.56 7.84 15.00
CA SER A 640 2.13 6.68 15.72
C SER A 640 1.32 6.18 16.92
N ILE A 641 0.16 6.78 17.22
CA ILE A 641 -0.81 6.21 18.18
C ILE A 641 -1.75 5.23 17.45
N SER A 642 -1.20 4.10 17.03
CA SER A 642 -1.96 2.91 16.62
C SER A 642 -1.12 1.64 16.69
N ASN A 643 -0.50 1.38 17.84
CA ASN A 643 -0.02 0.04 18.23
C ASN A 643 0.15 -0.07 19.76
N ALA A 644 -0.98 -0.10 20.46
CA ALA A 644 -1.08 -0.65 21.81
C ALA A 644 -2.47 -1.31 21.93
N THR A 645 -2.47 -2.63 22.13
CA THR A 645 -3.70 -3.43 22.20
C THR A 645 -4.40 -3.27 23.54
N HIS A 646 -5.59 -2.68 23.55
CA HIS A 646 -6.69 -3.25 24.32
C HIS A 646 -8.04 -3.01 23.62
N VAL A 647 -8.88 -4.04 23.67
CA VAL A 647 -10.17 -4.12 22.98
C VAL A 647 -11.21 -3.28 23.71
N GLU A 648 -11.95 -2.44 22.97
CA GLU A 648 -13.41 -2.36 23.13
C GLU A 648 -14.09 -1.80 21.86
N ASN A 649 -15.22 -2.39 21.49
CA ASN A 649 -15.98 -2.05 20.28
C ASN A 649 -16.68 -0.70 20.44
N HIS A 650 -16.77 0.07 19.35
CA HIS A 650 -18.06 0.58 18.89
C HIS A 650 -18.03 1.04 17.41
N GLN A 651 -18.57 0.19 16.54
CA GLN A 651 -19.29 0.63 15.34
C GLN A 651 -20.74 0.98 15.70
N LYS A 652 -21.46 1.57 14.73
CA LYS A 652 -22.87 2.01 14.64
C LYS A 652 -22.99 3.53 14.60
N GLU A 653 -23.39 4.20 13.52
CA GLU A 653 -24.54 3.98 12.60
C GLU A 653 -25.90 3.92 13.33
N GLU A 654 -26.80 4.81 12.91
CA GLU A 654 -28.01 5.22 13.62
C GLU A 654 -29.13 4.18 13.45
N GLU A 655 -29.88 3.87 14.53
CA GLU A 655 -31.35 4.03 14.60
C GLU A 655 -31.98 3.43 15.89
N GLU A 656 -33.16 3.99 16.21
CA GLU A 656 -34.21 3.60 17.17
C GLU A 656 -34.03 3.77 18.70
N GLU A 657 -35.12 4.28 19.29
CA GLU A 657 -35.33 4.65 20.70
C GLU A 657 -35.98 3.51 21.50
N GLU A 658 -35.62 3.34 22.77
CA GLU A 658 -36.62 3.05 23.82
C GLU A 658 -36.08 3.42 25.21
N GLU A 659 -36.93 4.01 26.06
CA GLU A 659 -36.58 4.44 27.42
C GLU A 659 -36.57 3.26 28.42
N ALA A 660 -35.64 3.25 29.40
CA ALA A 660 -36.00 2.99 30.82
C ALA A 660 -34.84 3.14 31.84
N VAL A 661 -34.97 4.14 32.71
CA VAL A 661 -34.76 4.09 34.19
C VAL A 661 -33.32 3.88 34.74
N SER A 662 -33.04 4.58 35.85
CA SER A 662 -31.71 4.80 36.44
C SER A 662 -31.58 4.34 37.92
N LEU A 663 -30.34 4.45 38.45
CA LEU A 663 -29.90 4.37 39.87
C LEU A 663 -29.52 2.98 40.44
N PRO A 664 -28.63 2.90 41.46
CA PRO A 664 -27.26 3.44 41.47
C PRO A 664 -26.20 2.46 42.09
N ALA A 665 -24.95 2.92 42.13
CA ALA A 665 -23.74 2.17 42.50
C ALA A 665 -23.65 1.59 43.93
N LYS A 666 -22.72 0.63 44.10
CA LYS A 666 -22.02 0.35 45.37
C LYS A 666 -20.53 0.06 45.14
N GLU A 667 -19.68 0.67 45.95
CA GLU A 667 -18.24 0.43 46.03
C GLU A 667 -17.92 -0.91 46.69
N LEU A 668 -16.73 -1.46 46.43
CA LEU A 668 -16.00 -2.25 47.42
C LEU A 668 -14.48 -2.11 47.22
N THR A 669 -13.76 -1.86 48.30
CA THR A 669 -12.31 -1.67 48.35
C THR A 669 -11.57 -2.93 48.81
N THR A 670 -10.36 -3.18 48.31
CA THR A 670 -9.39 -4.09 48.94
C THR A 670 -7.94 -3.59 48.79
N THR A 671 -7.11 -3.95 49.77
CA THR A 671 -5.74 -3.44 50.01
C THR A 671 -4.66 -4.49 49.72
N PRO A 672 -3.39 -4.10 49.45
CA PRO A 672 -2.28 -5.03 49.25
C PRO A 672 -1.56 -5.42 50.58
N PRO A 673 -0.86 -6.58 50.64
CA PRO A 673 0.03 -6.96 51.73
C PRO A 673 1.51 -6.59 51.47
N PRO A 674 2.40 -6.64 52.48
CA PRO A 674 3.67 -5.88 52.48
C PRO A 674 4.95 -6.68 52.15
N SER A 675 6.02 -5.92 51.95
CA SER A 675 7.43 -6.32 51.86
C SER A 675 8.03 -6.76 53.20
N ASN A 676 9.13 -7.52 53.14
CA ASN A 676 10.17 -7.57 54.16
C ASN A 676 11.55 -7.62 53.47
N GLU A 677 12.48 -6.83 53.96
CA GLU A 677 13.91 -6.86 53.67
C GLU A 677 14.63 -7.61 54.81
N ASP A 678 15.83 -8.15 54.55
CA ASP A 678 16.94 -8.22 55.51
C ASP A 678 18.24 -8.61 54.76
N GLU A 679 19.37 -8.02 55.16
CA GLU A 679 20.66 -8.00 54.43
C GLU A 679 21.73 -8.98 54.97
N VAL A 680 22.91 -8.96 54.32
CA VAL A 680 24.30 -9.06 54.86
C VAL A 680 25.14 -10.33 54.52
N ASP A 681 26.25 -10.07 53.80
CA ASP A 681 27.61 -10.70 53.66
C ASP A 681 27.79 -12.26 53.60
N GLU A 682 28.73 -12.86 52.86
CA GLU A 682 30.16 -12.60 52.62
C GLU A 682 30.68 -13.20 51.28
N ASP A 683 31.83 -12.70 50.80
CA ASP A 683 32.74 -13.20 49.73
C ASP A 683 34.18 -13.19 50.35
N PRO A 684 35.23 -13.95 49.94
CA PRO A 684 35.56 -14.38 48.56
C PRO A 684 36.31 -15.73 48.37
N GLN A 685 36.73 -15.99 47.12
CA GLN A 685 37.98 -16.66 46.62
C GLN A 685 37.69 -17.58 45.41
N GLU A 686 38.12 -17.17 44.20
CA GLU A 686 39.38 -17.56 43.52
C GLU A 686 39.39 -18.99 42.94
N GLU A 687 39.33 -19.11 41.60
CA GLU A 687 40.37 -19.81 40.82
C GLU A 687 40.33 -19.40 39.34
N GLN A 688 41.51 -19.17 38.76
CA GLN A 688 41.73 -18.87 37.33
C GLN A 688 42.24 -20.12 36.61
N GLU A 689 41.89 -20.30 35.33
CA GLU A 689 42.83 -20.88 34.35
C GLU A 689 42.70 -20.15 33.00
N ASP A 690 43.78 -19.48 32.60
CA ASP A 690 44.04 -19.04 31.23
C ASP A 690 44.55 -20.20 30.36
N ILE A 691 44.49 -20.08 29.02
CA ILE A 691 45.62 -20.43 28.15
C ILE A 691 45.53 -19.70 26.80
N ASP A 692 46.67 -19.10 26.44
CA ASP A 692 47.05 -18.35 25.23
C ASP A 692 46.96 -19.21 23.94
N GLY A 693 46.68 -18.68 22.75
CA GLY A 693 47.69 -18.13 21.82
C GLY A 693 48.11 -19.17 20.76
N SER A 694 48.51 -18.88 19.52
CA SER A 694 48.80 -17.61 18.83
C SER A 694 48.80 -17.77 17.30
N ASP A 695 48.88 -16.65 16.57
CA ASP A 695 49.11 -16.46 15.13
C ASP A 695 50.08 -17.41 14.39
N GLU A 696 49.86 -17.61 13.07
CA GLU A 696 50.78 -17.05 12.06
C GLU A 696 50.21 -16.94 10.61
N THR A 697 50.38 -15.76 10.02
CA THR A 697 50.11 -15.47 8.59
C THR A 697 51.26 -15.89 7.66
N ILE A 698 50.98 -16.21 6.38
CA ILE A 698 51.90 -15.86 5.27
C ILE A 698 51.16 -15.66 3.93
N LYS A 699 51.59 -14.63 3.18
CA LYS A 699 51.08 -14.25 1.84
C LYS A 699 51.85 -14.97 0.73
N LYS A 700 51.20 -15.27 -0.41
CA LYS A 700 51.58 -14.78 -1.78
C LYS A 700 50.84 -15.50 -2.94
N ALA A 701 50.38 -14.69 -3.89
CA ALA A 701 50.22 -15.01 -5.33
C ALA A 701 51.47 -14.45 -6.09
N PRO A 702 51.59 -14.42 -7.45
CA PRO A 702 50.64 -14.80 -8.51
C PRO A 702 51.29 -15.51 -9.76
N LYS A 703 50.55 -15.52 -10.90
CA LYS A 703 50.95 -15.82 -12.31
C LYS A 703 50.97 -17.32 -12.70
N SER A 704 50.74 -17.72 -13.96
CA SER A 704 50.01 -17.11 -15.11
C SER A 704 49.94 -18.12 -16.28
N ASN A 705 49.01 -17.88 -17.23
CA ASN A 705 49.10 -18.24 -18.65
C ASN A 705 48.91 -19.70 -19.15
N ASN A 706 47.79 -19.83 -19.88
CA ASN A 706 47.69 -20.29 -21.28
C ASN A 706 47.80 -21.79 -21.71
N LYS A 707 46.70 -22.19 -22.35
CA LYS A 707 46.59 -22.86 -23.67
C LYS A 707 46.85 -24.37 -23.82
N SER A 708 45.76 -25.04 -24.23
CA SER A 708 45.65 -26.04 -25.32
C SER A 708 46.57 -27.27 -25.28
N HIS A 709 46.07 -28.51 -25.33
CA HIS A 709 45.31 -29.00 -26.49
C HIS A 709 44.69 -30.40 -26.26
N LYS A 710 43.51 -30.60 -26.86
CA LYS A 710 43.11 -31.75 -27.71
C LYS A 710 43.42 -33.21 -27.30
N LYS A 711 42.34 -34.00 -27.44
CA LYS A 711 42.23 -35.33 -28.09
C LYS A 711 42.28 -36.61 -27.22
N ARG A 712 41.08 -37.20 -27.16
CA ARG A 712 40.73 -38.58 -27.61
C ARG A 712 41.10 -39.79 -26.72
N SER A 713 40.04 -40.23 -26.04
CA SER A 713 39.28 -41.45 -26.39
C SER A 713 39.76 -42.82 -25.89
N LYS A 714 38.74 -43.68 -25.69
CA LYS A 714 38.78 -45.15 -25.65
C LYS A 714 39.43 -45.75 -24.39
N LYS A 715 38.95 -46.88 -23.87
CA LYS A 715 37.63 -47.56 -23.98
C LYS A 715 37.66 -48.71 -22.96
N ASN A 716 36.50 -49.10 -22.44
CA ASN A 716 36.32 -50.28 -21.57
C ASN A 716 36.98 -50.11 -20.18
N LYS A 717 36.45 -50.69 -19.11
CA LYS A 717 35.44 -51.76 -19.00
C LYS A 717 34.30 -51.34 -18.07
#